data_AF-L8BA36-F1
#
_entry.id   AF-L8BA36-F1
#
_cell.length_a   1.000
_cell.length_b   1.000
_cell.length_c   1.000
_cell.angle_alpha   90.00
_cell.angle_beta   90.00
_cell.angle_gamma   90.00
#
_symmetry.space_group_name_H-M   'P 1'
#
loop_
_entity.id
_entity.type
_entity.pdbx_description
1 polymer ?
#
loop_
_entity_poly.entity_id
_entity_poly.type
_entity_poly.pdbx_seq_one_letter_code
_entity_poly.pdbx_strand_id
1 'polypeptide(L)'
;MNHLTLLMQHLGSTPLDMLVVVGAGHDAFERLAGVQARSLVLVDGDPDTAAALQRQAARQTAPRTVRVIAAALAASPGVVGWYRYNVPQLNGPLERPAQLPPYPRLRLQERIDLHAETLEALLAWLPPGEGDGERALILDLPGQEEALLDGLAAACLDGFDHLFVHHASQPGAPGRWAAGLAGAGWEPLECPPGPSGEHWTWLGRGASPARLPRGRAAAELLAQELERLRQQFEAADQRRHELEALAQKLTTQRDTEAHWHQENAKWARGLQSQLAQAQAECTQLRQDIERLRQELEAADGRRDKLEALAKELTTQRDTEAHWHQENAKWARGLQAELAQAQAECAQLRDAQAKHERCIQWLQDVDAGAVPAVRELASSGRLAEAAEQLEQTIEHTANACPPHGFGTRLDVLRSEIGLLRQELALALQRNQLHTGAPAGETSEQRLKRLSTAQLGQDLWVLERTGFKRGGYFVEFGATDGILLSNTLLLENEFGWSGLCAEPNPGMFEQLKINRRCRVSDACVGARTGESVEFVLAEEFGGMVKDMNADMHGDRRQAYYADPRHRQTMITVSLNDLLEQHDAPRDIDYLSIDTEGSEPEILEAFPFDRWRIRLITVEHNYGPNRERLRRLLEPLGYRRTEAQWDDWYELTPPEAT
;
A
#
# COMPACT_ATOMS: atom_id res chain seq x y z
N MET A 1 -68.59 -37.61 63.06
CA MET A 1 -67.64 -37.28 64.14
C MET A 1 -66.35 -37.99 63.80
N ASN A 2 -65.24 -37.28 63.65
CA ASN A 2 -63.96 -37.88 63.23
C ASN A 2 -63.36 -38.70 64.39
N HIS A 3 -62.70 -39.83 64.12
CA HIS A 3 -62.08 -40.69 65.14
C HIS A 3 -61.03 -39.94 65.97
N LEU A 4 -60.29 -39.02 65.35
CA LEU A 4 -59.38 -38.10 66.05
C LEU A 4 -60.11 -37.29 67.12
N THR A 5 -61.33 -36.82 66.84
CA THR A 5 -62.15 -36.09 67.81
C THR A 5 -62.60 -37.01 68.97
N LEU A 6 -62.88 -38.28 68.71
CA LEU A 6 -63.22 -39.27 69.74
C LEU A 6 -62.02 -39.64 70.62
N LEU A 7 -60.84 -39.77 70.02
CA LEU A 7 -59.56 -39.96 70.72
C LEU A 7 -59.25 -38.78 71.65
N MET A 8 -59.40 -37.57 71.13
CA MET A 8 -59.18 -36.36 71.91
C MET A 8 -60.22 -36.13 73.01
N GLN A 9 -61.42 -36.71 72.90
CA GLN A 9 -62.41 -36.72 73.98
C GLN A 9 -62.08 -37.74 75.08
N HIS A 10 -61.37 -38.83 74.75
CA HIS A 10 -60.95 -39.86 75.71
C HIS A 10 -59.75 -39.46 76.56
N LEU A 11 -58.96 -38.46 76.14
CA LEU A 11 -57.96 -37.78 76.98
C LEU A 11 -58.56 -37.08 78.22
N GLY A 12 -59.90 -37.10 78.37
CA GLY A 12 -60.61 -36.41 79.42
C GLY A 12 -60.64 -34.91 79.18
N SER A 13 -61.44 -34.19 79.97
CA SER A 13 -61.55 -32.72 79.91
C SER A 13 -60.28 -31.98 80.39
N THR A 14 -59.10 -32.61 80.31
CA THR A 14 -57.83 -32.06 80.73
C THR A 14 -57.31 -31.12 79.62
N PRO A 15 -57.13 -29.81 79.89
CA PRO A 15 -56.60 -28.90 78.90
C PRO A 15 -55.12 -29.21 78.65
N LEU A 16 -54.75 -29.41 77.38
CA LEU A 16 -53.36 -29.62 76.97
C LEU A 16 -52.60 -28.29 76.98
N ASP A 17 -51.34 -28.30 77.44
CA ASP A 17 -50.46 -27.15 77.26
C ASP A 17 -50.08 -26.99 75.79
N MET A 18 -49.75 -28.11 75.13
CA MET A 18 -49.38 -28.14 73.72
C MET A 18 -49.90 -29.41 73.02
N LEU A 19 -50.50 -29.23 71.85
CA LEU A 19 -50.84 -30.29 70.91
C LEU A 19 -50.05 -30.08 69.61
N VAL A 20 -49.27 -31.09 69.22
CA VAL A 20 -48.53 -31.12 67.95
C VAL A 20 -49.18 -32.14 67.04
N VAL A 21 -49.55 -31.73 65.82
CA VAL A 21 -50.18 -32.61 64.83
C VAL A 21 -49.35 -32.62 63.56
N VAL A 22 -48.75 -33.77 63.25
CA VAL A 22 -47.98 -34.02 62.04
C VAL A 22 -48.86 -34.72 61.03
N GLY A 23 -48.89 -34.23 59.79
CA GLY A 23 -49.88 -34.65 58.80
C GLY A 23 -51.23 -33.98 59.06
N ALA A 24 -51.21 -32.68 59.36
CA ALA A 24 -52.41 -31.95 59.78
C ALA A 24 -53.56 -32.03 58.76
N GLY A 25 -53.25 -31.95 57.46
CA GLY A 25 -54.23 -31.98 56.38
C GLY A 25 -55.05 -30.70 56.30
N HIS A 26 -55.73 -30.52 55.17
CA HIS A 26 -56.55 -29.32 54.88
C HIS A 26 -57.71 -29.07 55.85
N ASP A 27 -58.20 -30.11 56.53
CA ASP A 27 -59.37 -30.12 57.41
C ASP A 27 -58.99 -30.10 58.91
N ALA A 28 -57.70 -29.92 59.24
CA ALA A 28 -57.18 -29.95 60.61
C ALA A 28 -58.00 -29.12 61.61
N PHE A 29 -58.38 -27.90 61.23
CA PHE A 29 -59.14 -27.01 62.10
C PHE A 29 -60.56 -27.49 62.39
N GLU A 30 -61.20 -28.17 61.44
CA GLU A 30 -62.51 -28.78 61.63
C GLU A 30 -62.40 -30.01 62.55
N ARG A 31 -61.40 -30.86 62.31
CA ARG A 31 -61.14 -32.06 63.13
C ARG A 31 -60.81 -31.74 64.60
N LEU A 32 -60.11 -30.63 64.81
CA LEU A 32 -59.59 -30.19 66.12
C LEU A 32 -60.43 -29.07 66.77
N ALA A 33 -61.58 -28.72 66.23
CA ALA A 33 -62.42 -27.63 66.73
C ALA A 33 -62.83 -27.83 68.21
N GLY A 34 -63.03 -29.07 68.63
CA GLY A 34 -63.42 -29.43 70.00
C GLY A 34 -62.28 -29.65 70.99
N VAL A 35 -61.01 -29.51 70.57
CA VAL A 35 -59.85 -29.83 71.41
C VAL A 35 -59.36 -28.60 72.17
N GLN A 36 -59.27 -28.71 73.49
CA GLN A 36 -58.77 -27.64 74.37
C GLN A 36 -57.26 -27.76 74.56
N ALA A 37 -56.50 -26.97 73.80
CA ALA A 37 -55.06 -26.84 73.93
C ALA A 37 -54.64 -25.35 73.94
N ARG A 38 -53.73 -24.96 74.83
CA ARG A 38 -53.19 -23.59 74.90
C ARG A 38 -52.30 -23.26 73.70
N SER A 39 -51.49 -24.22 73.26
CA SER A 39 -50.70 -24.12 72.04
C SER A 39 -51.03 -25.27 71.09
N LEU A 40 -51.28 -24.92 69.83
CA LEU A 40 -51.55 -25.86 68.75
C LEU A 40 -50.49 -25.68 67.67
N VAL A 41 -49.73 -26.73 67.39
CA VAL A 41 -48.72 -26.76 66.33
C VAL A 41 -49.16 -27.73 65.26
N LEU A 42 -49.47 -27.21 64.08
CA LEU A 42 -49.86 -28.00 62.91
C LEU A 42 -48.69 -28.10 61.96
N VAL A 43 -48.34 -29.31 61.56
CA VAL A 43 -47.21 -29.60 60.66
C VAL A 43 -47.75 -30.31 59.43
N ASP A 44 -47.50 -29.74 58.26
CA ASP A 44 -47.89 -30.33 56.99
C ASP A 44 -46.76 -30.19 55.97
N GLY A 45 -46.50 -31.25 55.23
CA GLY A 45 -45.46 -31.29 54.22
C GLY A 45 -45.90 -30.72 52.88
N ASP A 46 -47.20 -30.63 52.60
CA ASP A 46 -47.70 -30.02 51.37
C ASP A 46 -47.70 -28.49 51.51
N PRO A 47 -46.93 -27.74 50.70
CA PRO A 47 -46.82 -26.29 50.83
C PRO A 47 -48.16 -25.55 50.68
N ASP A 48 -49.07 -26.05 49.83
CA ASP A 48 -50.36 -25.41 49.58
C ASP A 48 -51.32 -25.64 50.76
N THR A 49 -51.30 -26.85 51.33
CA THR A 49 -52.05 -27.18 52.55
C THR A 49 -51.53 -26.37 53.73
N ALA A 50 -50.21 -26.31 53.93
CA ALA A 50 -49.59 -25.53 55.00
C ALA A 50 -49.91 -24.03 54.86
N ALA A 51 -49.86 -23.46 53.65
CA ALA A 51 -50.24 -22.06 53.41
C ALA A 51 -51.73 -21.82 53.66
N ALA A 52 -52.61 -22.77 53.31
CA ALA A 52 -54.04 -22.68 53.62
C ALA A 52 -54.28 -22.71 55.14
N LEU A 53 -53.61 -23.60 55.87
CA LEU A 53 -53.67 -23.68 57.32
C LEU A 53 -53.13 -22.40 57.99
N GLN A 54 -52.03 -21.82 57.48
CA GLN A 54 -51.51 -20.53 57.97
C GLN A 54 -52.53 -19.40 57.83
N ARG A 55 -53.22 -19.32 56.69
CA ARG A 55 -54.30 -18.34 56.47
C ARG A 55 -55.48 -18.57 57.41
N GLN A 56 -55.84 -19.82 57.69
CA GLN A 56 -56.89 -20.15 58.66
C GLN A 56 -56.46 -19.80 60.10
N ALA A 57 -55.21 -20.09 60.48
CA ALA A 57 -54.63 -19.73 61.77
C ALA A 57 -54.66 -18.22 62.02
N ALA A 58 -54.25 -17.42 61.03
CA ALA A 58 -54.24 -15.95 61.11
C ALA A 58 -55.63 -15.33 61.28
N ARG A 59 -56.69 -16.05 60.89
CA ARG A 59 -58.09 -15.62 61.04
C ARG A 59 -58.69 -16.03 62.38
N GLN A 60 -58.02 -16.85 63.19
CA GLN A 60 -58.52 -17.23 64.50
C GLN A 60 -58.33 -16.09 65.51
N THR A 61 -59.42 -15.76 66.21
CA THR A 61 -59.46 -14.80 67.32
C THR A 61 -59.53 -15.50 68.69
N ALA A 62 -59.32 -16.83 68.72
CA ALA A 62 -59.41 -17.66 69.91
C ALA A 62 -58.21 -17.45 70.87
N PRO A 63 -58.35 -17.71 72.18
CA PRO A 63 -57.29 -17.48 73.18
C PRO A 63 -56.12 -18.48 73.13
N ARG A 64 -56.05 -19.34 72.11
CA ARG A 64 -54.97 -20.33 71.93
C ARG A 64 -53.96 -19.86 70.89
N THR A 65 -52.69 -20.17 71.11
CA THR A 65 -51.63 -19.91 70.14
C THR A 65 -51.65 -21.00 69.07
N VAL A 66 -51.77 -20.63 67.79
CA VAL A 66 -51.70 -21.58 66.68
C VAL A 66 -50.46 -21.28 65.84
N ARG A 67 -49.62 -22.29 65.63
CA ARG A 67 -48.45 -22.23 64.74
C ARG A 67 -48.61 -23.29 63.65
N VAL A 68 -48.29 -22.91 62.43
CA VAL A 68 -48.32 -23.84 61.29
C VAL A 68 -46.93 -23.89 60.68
N ILE A 69 -46.34 -25.09 60.68
CA ILE A 69 -45.00 -25.37 60.17
C ILE A 69 -45.15 -26.12 58.85
N ALA A 70 -44.61 -25.53 57.78
CA ALA A 70 -44.52 -26.17 56.48
C ALA A 70 -43.23 -27.01 56.44
N ALA A 71 -43.34 -28.31 56.71
CA ALA A 71 -42.19 -29.20 56.76
C ALA A 71 -42.56 -30.61 56.28
N ALA A 72 -41.86 -31.09 55.25
CA ALA A 72 -41.90 -32.49 54.86
C ALA A 72 -41.00 -33.28 55.84
N LEU A 73 -41.47 -34.46 56.28
CA LEU A 73 -40.70 -35.31 57.20
C LEU A 73 -40.29 -36.62 56.52
N ALA A 74 -39.08 -37.07 56.82
CA ALA A 74 -38.53 -38.34 56.38
C ALA A 74 -37.61 -38.94 57.45
N ALA A 75 -37.26 -40.23 57.30
CA ALA A 75 -36.35 -40.93 58.22
C ALA A 75 -34.93 -40.31 58.24
N SER A 76 -34.51 -39.67 57.14
CA SER A 76 -33.23 -38.97 57.01
C SER A 76 -33.44 -37.61 56.33
N PRO A 77 -32.68 -36.58 56.69
CA PRO A 77 -32.82 -35.27 56.06
C PRO A 77 -32.34 -35.32 54.60
N GLY A 78 -33.00 -34.57 53.72
CA GLY A 78 -32.63 -34.49 52.31
C GLY A 78 -33.82 -34.26 51.39
N VAL A 79 -33.58 -34.30 50.08
CA VAL A 79 -34.64 -34.07 49.08
C VAL A 79 -35.45 -35.35 48.88
N VAL A 80 -36.76 -35.26 49.10
CA VAL A 80 -37.72 -36.34 48.86
C VAL A 80 -38.75 -35.92 47.82
N GLY A 81 -39.18 -36.87 46.97
CA GLY A 81 -40.28 -36.63 46.05
C GLY A 81 -41.61 -36.67 46.80
N TRP A 82 -42.36 -35.57 46.76
CA TRP A 82 -43.71 -35.45 47.29
C TRP A 82 -44.73 -35.63 46.17
N TYR A 83 -45.61 -36.62 46.31
CA TYR A 83 -46.56 -37.04 45.30
C TYR A 83 -47.94 -36.50 45.64
N ARG A 84 -48.53 -35.73 44.72
CA ARG A 84 -49.88 -35.18 44.83
C ARG A 84 -50.84 -35.96 43.95
N TYR A 85 -51.91 -36.50 44.52
CA TYR A 85 -52.94 -37.25 43.82
C TYR A 85 -54.24 -36.46 43.75
N ASN A 86 -55.15 -36.90 42.88
CA ASN A 86 -56.52 -36.41 42.82
C ASN A 86 -57.36 -36.71 44.10
N VAL A 87 -56.76 -37.33 45.11
CA VAL A 87 -57.30 -37.54 46.45
C VAL A 87 -56.29 -36.92 47.44
N PRO A 88 -56.49 -35.66 47.89
CA PRO A 88 -55.50 -34.92 48.67
C PRO A 88 -55.05 -35.61 49.96
N GLN A 89 -55.91 -36.43 50.57
CA GLN A 89 -55.61 -37.22 51.77
C GLN A 89 -54.48 -38.25 51.55
N LEU A 90 -54.15 -38.56 50.30
CA LEU A 90 -53.08 -39.49 49.94
C LEU A 90 -51.80 -38.78 49.51
N ASN A 91 -51.75 -37.45 49.58
CA ASN A 91 -50.55 -36.69 49.25
C ASN A 91 -49.44 -36.96 50.28
N GLY A 92 -48.22 -37.18 49.82
CA GLY A 92 -47.09 -37.46 50.70
C GLY A 92 -45.84 -37.90 49.97
N PRO A 93 -44.74 -38.20 50.68
CA PRO A 93 -43.46 -38.64 50.10
C PRO A 93 -43.49 -40.04 49.46
N LEU A 94 -44.62 -40.76 49.48
CA LEU A 94 -44.74 -42.11 48.94
C LEU A 94 -45.34 -42.11 47.51
N GLU A 95 -44.58 -42.67 46.56
CA GLU A 95 -44.95 -42.74 45.12
C GLU A 95 -46.17 -43.62 44.83
N ARG A 96 -46.42 -44.62 45.67
CA ARG A 96 -47.68 -45.34 45.87
C ARG A 96 -47.62 -45.98 47.25
N PRO A 97 -48.43 -45.56 48.23
CA PRO A 97 -48.45 -46.23 49.52
C PRO A 97 -48.81 -47.70 49.31
N ALA A 98 -47.87 -48.61 49.61
CA ALA A 98 -47.93 -50.03 49.22
C ALA A 98 -49.10 -50.81 49.87
N GLN A 99 -49.83 -50.17 50.78
CA GLN A 99 -50.83 -50.78 51.67
C GLN A 99 -52.24 -50.21 51.43
N LEU A 100 -52.43 -49.31 50.46
CA LEU A 100 -53.76 -48.83 50.11
C LEU A 100 -54.51 -49.86 49.25
N PRO A 101 -55.81 -50.14 49.54
CA PRO A 101 -56.62 -50.95 48.65
C PRO A 101 -56.63 -50.34 47.24
N PRO A 102 -56.75 -51.13 46.15
CA PRO A 102 -56.66 -50.62 44.79
C PRO A 102 -57.76 -49.58 44.53
N TYR A 103 -57.40 -48.30 44.63
CA TYR A 103 -58.27 -47.18 44.29
C TYR A 103 -58.33 -47.06 42.76
N PRO A 104 -59.41 -47.50 42.08
CA PRO A 104 -59.40 -47.68 40.63
C PRO A 104 -59.29 -46.37 39.83
N ARG A 105 -59.42 -45.22 40.52
CA ARG A 105 -59.38 -43.87 39.95
C ARG A 105 -58.29 -42.98 40.54
N LEU A 106 -57.33 -43.53 41.30
CA LEU A 106 -56.21 -42.76 41.82
C LEU A 106 -55.30 -42.33 40.67
N ARG A 107 -55.07 -41.03 40.54
CA ARG A 107 -54.20 -40.44 39.50
C ARG A 107 -53.22 -39.49 40.17
N LEU A 108 -51.93 -39.68 39.88
CA LEU A 108 -50.90 -38.71 40.21
C LEU A 108 -51.17 -37.44 39.40
N GLN A 109 -51.33 -36.32 40.10
CA GLN A 109 -51.50 -35.00 39.50
C GLN A 109 -50.13 -34.33 39.30
N GLU A 110 -49.27 -34.41 40.30
CA GLU A 110 -47.99 -33.73 40.32
C GLU A 110 -47.01 -34.46 41.24
N ARG A 111 -45.72 -34.39 40.94
CA ARG A 111 -44.64 -34.71 41.88
C ARG A 111 -43.79 -33.45 42.06
N ILE A 112 -43.59 -33.05 43.31
CA ILE A 112 -42.72 -31.92 43.68
C ILE A 112 -41.59 -32.44 44.56
N ASP A 113 -40.37 -31.97 44.34
CA ASP A 113 -39.23 -32.34 45.20
C ASP A 113 -39.16 -31.35 46.37
N LEU A 114 -39.23 -31.87 47.60
CA LEU A 114 -39.20 -31.07 48.82
C LEU A 114 -38.00 -31.46 49.69
N HIS A 115 -37.42 -30.48 50.37
CA HIS A 115 -36.45 -30.77 51.41
C HIS A 115 -37.19 -31.29 52.64
N ALA A 116 -36.95 -32.54 53.01
CA ALA A 116 -37.47 -33.15 54.21
C ALA A 116 -36.46 -33.06 55.36
N GLU A 117 -37.01 -32.88 56.57
CA GLU A 117 -36.29 -32.94 57.83
C GLU A 117 -36.65 -34.21 58.60
N THR A 118 -35.91 -34.49 59.67
CA THR A 118 -36.24 -35.59 60.58
C THR A 118 -37.26 -35.15 61.62
N LEU A 119 -38.04 -36.09 62.14
CA LEU A 119 -38.96 -35.83 63.26
C LEU A 119 -38.20 -35.28 64.48
N GLU A 120 -36.98 -35.74 64.74
CA GLU A 120 -36.12 -35.22 65.82
C GLU A 120 -35.80 -33.72 65.65
N ALA A 121 -35.42 -33.29 64.44
CA ALA A 121 -35.10 -31.89 64.18
C ALA A 121 -36.31 -30.96 64.40
N LEU A 122 -37.49 -31.41 63.94
CA LEU A 122 -38.75 -30.70 64.16
C LEU A 122 -39.05 -30.56 65.66
N LEU A 123 -38.96 -31.64 66.43
CA LEU A 123 -39.27 -31.64 67.86
C LEU A 123 -38.28 -30.77 68.66
N ALA A 124 -37.01 -30.71 68.25
CA ALA A 124 -35.99 -29.87 68.89
C ALA A 124 -36.25 -28.36 68.72
N TRP A 125 -36.95 -27.96 67.64
CA TRP A 125 -37.30 -26.56 67.38
C TRP A 125 -38.57 -26.10 68.10
N LEU A 126 -39.35 -27.03 68.66
CA LEU A 126 -40.57 -26.67 69.38
C LEU A 126 -40.23 -25.91 70.67
N PRO A 127 -40.97 -24.83 71.00
CA PRO A 127 -40.71 -24.08 72.22
C PRO A 127 -40.92 -24.98 73.45
N PRO A 128 -40.15 -24.77 74.54
CA PRO A 128 -40.44 -25.41 75.81
C PRO A 128 -41.85 -25.00 76.26
N GLY A 129 -42.65 -25.96 76.75
CA GLY A 129 -44.02 -25.69 77.19
C GLY A 129 -44.07 -24.55 78.21
N GLU A 130 -45.05 -23.67 78.08
CA GLU A 130 -45.20 -22.47 78.92
C GLU A 130 -46.08 -22.74 80.16
N GLY A 131 -46.49 -24.00 80.38
CA GLY A 131 -47.38 -24.40 81.47
C GLY A 131 -47.10 -25.79 82.05
N ASP A 132 -47.84 -26.11 83.12
CA ASP A 132 -47.79 -27.41 83.80
C ASP A 132 -48.82 -28.43 83.27
N GLY A 133 -49.45 -28.13 82.13
CA GLY A 133 -50.39 -29.04 81.46
C GLY A 133 -49.70 -30.13 80.64
N GLU A 134 -50.45 -31.18 80.31
CA GLU A 134 -49.97 -32.31 79.51
C GLU A 134 -49.74 -31.91 78.04
N ARG A 135 -48.81 -32.59 77.38
CA ARG A 135 -48.44 -32.35 75.98
C ARG A 135 -48.66 -33.61 75.15
N ALA A 136 -49.26 -33.43 73.98
CA ALA A 136 -49.60 -34.54 73.08
C ALA A 136 -48.98 -34.37 71.69
N LEU A 137 -48.49 -35.46 71.12
CA LEU A 137 -48.02 -35.56 69.73
C LEU A 137 -48.93 -36.51 68.95
N ILE A 138 -49.42 -36.05 67.80
CA ILE A 138 -50.21 -36.85 66.85
C ILE A 138 -49.41 -37.01 65.57
N LEU A 139 -49.22 -38.25 65.14
CA LEU A 139 -48.65 -38.62 63.85
C LEU A 139 -49.76 -39.20 62.97
N ASP A 140 -50.26 -38.38 62.04
CA ASP A 140 -51.34 -38.71 61.12
C ASP A 140 -50.81 -38.78 59.68
N LEU A 141 -49.91 -39.74 59.44
CA LEU A 141 -49.25 -39.95 58.16
C LEU A 141 -49.27 -41.45 57.80
N PRO A 142 -50.46 -42.05 57.56
CA PRO A 142 -50.59 -43.50 57.41
C PRO A 142 -49.71 -44.05 56.27
N GLY A 143 -48.89 -45.06 56.59
CA GLY A 143 -47.87 -45.66 55.73
C GLY A 143 -46.46 -45.07 55.86
N GLN A 144 -46.23 -44.03 56.68
CA GLN A 144 -44.92 -43.39 56.89
C GLN A 144 -44.47 -43.39 58.36
N GLU A 145 -45.38 -43.68 59.27
CA GLU A 145 -45.18 -43.70 60.72
C GLU A 145 -44.03 -44.62 61.15
N GLU A 146 -43.91 -45.81 60.55
CA GLU A 146 -42.86 -46.77 60.90
C GLU A 146 -41.46 -46.22 60.57
N ALA A 147 -41.30 -45.63 59.38
CA ALA A 147 -40.03 -45.03 58.97
C ALA A 147 -39.63 -43.81 59.81
N LEU A 148 -40.60 -43.02 60.28
CA LEU A 148 -40.34 -41.86 61.12
C LEU A 148 -40.01 -42.23 62.57
N LEU A 149 -40.58 -43.33 63.07
CA LEU A 149 -40.44 -43.75 64.48
C LEU A 149 -39.28 -44.73 64.71
N ASP A 150 -38.92 -45.58 63.75
CA ASP A 150 -37.88 -46.62 63.91
C ASP A 150 -36.48 -46.06 64.22
N GLY A 151 -36.21 -44.79 63.88
CA GLY A 151 -34.94 -44.10 64.14
C GLY A 151 -34.98 -43.02 65.22
N LEU A 152 -36.13 -42.78 65.86
CA LEU A 152 -36.30 -41.69 66.82
C LEU A 152 -35.77 -42.10 68.21
N ALA A 153 -34.86 -41.29 68.78
CA ALA A 153 -34.43 -41.49 70.16
C ALA A 153 -35.59 -41.19 71.12
N ALA A 154 -35.86 -42.10 72.07
CA ALA A 154 -36.98 -41.92 73.01
C ALA A 154 -36.89 -40.63 73.85
N ALA A 155 -35.67 -40.11 74.09
CA ALA A 155 -35.43 -38.85 74.78
C ALA A 155 -36.04 -37.64 74.06
N CYS A 156 -36.19 -37.69 72.73
CA CYS A 156 -36.86 -36.63 71.97
C CYS A 156 -38.35 -36.49 72.34
N LEU A 157 -38.93 -37.53 72.94
CA LEU A 157 -40.31 -37.55 73.42
C LEU A 157 -40.42 -37.22 74.93
N ASP A 158 -39.32 -36.88 75.63
CA ASP A 158 -39.33 -36.52 77.07
C ASP A 158 -40.21 -35.32 77.41
N GLY A 159 -40.50 -34.47 76.43
CA GLY A 159 -41.41 -33.34 76.58
C GLY A 159 -42.88 -33.64 76.36
N PHE A 160 -43.27 -34.90 76.09
CA PHE A 160 -44.65 -35.30 75.78
C PHE A 160 -45.17 -36.37 76.74
N ASP A 161 -46.46 -36.29 77.03
CA ASP A 161 -47.19 -37.20 77.92
C ASP A 161 -48.03 -38.20 77.11
N HIS A 162 -48.46 -37.80 75.91
CA HIS A 162 -49.29 -38.62 75.01
C HIS A 162 -48.75 -38.67 73.59
N LEU A 163 -48.77 -39.85 72.98
CA LEU A 163 -48.43 -40.09 71.58
C LEU A 163 -49.55 -40.87 70.88
N PHE A 164 -50.08 -40.31 69.80
CA PHE A 164 -51.09 -40.93 68.95
C PHE A 164 -50.50 -41.18 67.56
N VAL A 165 -50.66 -42.40 67.04
CA VAL A 165 -50.14 -42.79 65.73
C VAL A 165 -51.25 -43.44 64.90
N HIS A 166 -51.50 -42.91 63.71
CA HIS A 166 -52.44 -43.45 62.72
C HIS A 166 -51.75 -44.45 61.78
N HIS A 167 -52.36 -45.61 61.56
CA HIS A 167 -51.82 -46.74 60.79
C HIS A 167 -52.66 -47.04 59.56
N ALA A 168 -52.01 -47.50 58.48
CA ALA A 168 -52.65 -47.83 57.21
C ALA A 168 -53.28 -49.25 57.11
N SER A 169 -52.97 -50.21 58.01
CA SER A 169 -53.36 -51.63 57.88
C SER A 169 -53.99 -52.25 59.16
N GLN A 170 -54.77 -53.34 59.00
CA GLN A 170 -55.48 -54.07 60.07
C GLN A 170 -54.56 -54.62 61.20
N PRO A 171 -55.11 -54.85 62.42
CA PRO A 171 -54.38 -54.80 63.68
C PRO A 171 -53.62 -56.08 64.02
N GLY A 172 -52.35 -55.93 64.42
CA GLY A 172 -51.53 -57.06 64.86
C GLY A 172 -50.17 -56.64 65.41
N ALA A 173 -50.20 -55.93 66.53
CA ALA A 173 -49.09 -55.30 67.27
C ALA A 173 -48.62 -53.96 66.70
N PRO A 174 -48.44 -52.93 67.54
CA PRO A 174 -47.77 -51.71 67.12
C PRO A 174 -46.37 -52.08 66.60
N GLY A 175 -45.87 -51.37 65.58
CA GLY A 175 -44.61 -51.69 64.91
C GLY A 175 -43.41 -51.80 65.86
N ARG A 176 -42.25 -52.25 65.36
CA ARG A 176 -41.04 -52.47 66.18
C ARG A 176 -40.69 -51.27 67.08
N TRP A 177 -40.95 -50.05 66.60
CA TRP A 177 -40.80 -48.80 67.34
C TRP A 177 -41.53 -48.77 68.70
N ALA A 178 -42.74 -49.34 68.82
CA ALA A 178 -43.52 -49.27 70.05
C ALA A 178 -42.94 -50.11 71.18
N ALA A 179 -42.33 -51.27 70.84
CA ALA A 179 -41.56 -52.05 71.80
C ALA A 179 -40.30 -51.30 72.28
N GLY A 180 -39.70 -50.49 71.41
CA GLY A 180 -38.57 -49.60 71.76
C GLY A 180 -38.97 -48.50 72.75
N LEU A 181 -40.16 -47.91 72.59
CA LEU A 181 -40.66 -46.86 73.48
C LEU A 181 -41.11 -47.40 74.85
N ALA A 182 -41.52 -48.68 74.94
CA ALA A 182 -41.84 -49.32 76.21
C ALA A 182 -40.64 -49.30 77.19
N GLY A 183 -39.42 -49.46 76.70
CA GLY A 183 -38.20 -49.36 77.51
C GLY A 183 -37.92 -47.95 78.05
N ALA A 184 -38.59 -46.92 77.53
CA ALA A 184 -38.47 -45.52 77.93
C ALA A 184 -39.66 -45.01 78.78
N GLY A 185 -40.54 -45.91 79.21
CA GLY A 185 -41.68 -45.60 80.09
C GLY A 185 -42.97 -45.21 79.39
N TRP A 186 -43.09 -45.50 78.08
CA TRP A 186 -44.35 -45.34 77.32
C TRP A 186 -45.18 -46.63 77.36
N GLU A 187 -46.42 -46.53 77.78
CA GLU A 187 -47.33 -47.67 77.90
C GLU A 187 -48.50 -47.56 76.92
N PRO A 188 -48.93 -48.67 76.27
CA PRO A 188 -50.09 -48.65 75.40
C PRO A 188 -51.38 -48.45 76.19
N LEU A 189 -52.20 -47.50 75.73
CA LEU A 189 -53.50 -47.16 76.28
C LEU A 189 -54.63 -47.66 75.36
N GLU A 190 -55.81 -47.88 75.93
CA GLU A 190 -56.96 -48.42 75.19
C GLU A 190 -57.51 -47.37 74.20
N CYS A 191 -57.49 -47.73 72.91
CA CYS A 191 -57.99 -46.88 71.83
C CYS A 191 -59.50 -47.10 71.62
N PRO A 192 -60.36 -46.06 71.63
CA PRO A 192 -61.78 -46.21 71.38
C PRO A 192 -62.04 -46.76 69.96
N PRO A 193 -63.07 -47.61 69.77
CA PRO A 193 -63.37 -48.18 68.46
C PRO A 193 -63.74 -47.09 67.45
N GLY A 194 -63.10 -47.12 66.29
CA GLY A 194 -63.28 -46.14 65.22
C GLY A 194 -64.22 -46.57 64.09
N PRO A 195 -64.48 -45.65 63.14
CA PRO A 195 -65.16 -45.98 61.90
C PRO A 195 -64.40 -47.08 61.15
N SER A 196 -65.13 -47.92 60.40
CA SER A 196 -64.56 -49.07 59.68
C SER A 196 -63.41 -48.67 58.76
N GLY A 197 -62.18 -49.06 59.09
CA GLY A 197 -60.99 -48.89 58.26
C GLY A 197 -59.91 -47.95 58.81
N GLU A 198 -60.16 -47.25 59.92
CA GLU A 198 -59.13 -46.44 60.61
C GLU A 198 -58.49 -47.22 61.77
N HIS A 199 -57.16 -47.14 61.90
CA HIS A 199 -56.39 -47.89 62.90
C HIS A 199 -55.46 -46.96 63.66
N TRP A 200 -55.63 -46.84 64.98
CA TRP A 200 -54.85 -45.93 65.82
C TRP A 200 -54.15 -46.66 66.97
N THR A 201 -52.95 -46.21 67.31
CA THR A 201 -52.24 -46.60 68.54
C THR A 201 -52.11 -45.38 69.45
N TRP A 202 -52.43 -45.54 70.74
CA TRP A 202 -52.26 -44.53 71.77
C TRP A 202 -51.25 -45.02 72.80
N LEU A 203 -50.17 -44.27 73.01
CA LEU A 203 -49.21 -44.48 74.09
C LEU A 203 -49.27 -43.30 75.07
N GLY A 204 -49.22 -43.60 76.37
CA GLY A 204 -49.12 -42.61 77.44
C GLY A 204 -47.85 -42.80 78.28
N ARG A 205 -47.35 -41.73 78.87
CA ARG A 205 -46.20 -41.75 79.78
C ARG A 205 -46.66 -41.45 81.21
N GLY A 206 -46.36 -42.34 82.16
CA GLY A 206 -46.69 -42.12 83.57
C GLY A 206 -45.98 -40.87 84.14
N ALA A 207 -46.70 -40.03 84.89
CA ALA A 207 -46.21 -38.76 85.43
C ALA A 207 -44.87 -38.91 86.19
N SER A 208 -43.78 -38.32 85.67
CA SER A 208 -42.47 -38.30 86.33
C SER A 208 -42.33 -37.07 87.25
N PRO A 209 -41.96 -37.23 88.53
CA PRO A 209 -42.03 -36.16 89.53
C PRO A 209 -40.70 -35.42 89.68
N ALA A 210 -40.51 -34.27 89.00
CA ALA A 210 -39.58 -33.22 89.44
C ALA A 210 -39.66 -31.93 88.58
N ARG A 211 -40.65 -31.08 88.81
CA ARG A 211 -40.52 -29.64 88.53
C ARG A 211 -40.32 -28.91 89.86
N LEU A 212 -39.07 -28.59 90.21
CA LEU A 212 -38.73 -27.82 91.42
C LEU A 212 -38.48 -26.33 91.06
N PRO A 213 -39.07 -25.35 91.78
CA PRO A 213 -38.97 -23.94 91.42
C PRO A 213 -37.75 -23.23 92.07
N ARG A 214 -36.93 -22.53 91.27
CA ARG A 214 -35.76 -21.73 91.73
C ARG A 214 -36.07 -20.23 91.73
N GLY A 215 -36.86 -19.75 92.71
CA GLY A 215 -37.30 -18.35 92.78
C GLY A 215 -36.34 -17.34 93.44
N ARG A 216 -35.25 -17.76 94.11
CA ARG A 216 -34.36 -16.81 94.82
C ARG A 216 -32.95 -16.70 94.23
N ALA A 217 -32.33 -17.79 93.84
CA ALA A 217 -31.00 -17.76 93.21
C ALA A 217 -31.04 -17.16 91.78
N ALA A 218 -32.17 -17.32 91.06
CA ALA A 218 -32.33 -16.78 89.71
C ALA A 218 -32.43 -15.24 89.70
N ALA A 219 -33.02 -14.64 90.73
CA ALA A 219 -33.19 -13.19 90.80
C ALA A 219 -31.85 -12.46 91.01
N GLU A 220 -30.95 -13.01 91.83
CA GLU A 220 -29.61 -12.44 92.03
C GLU A 220 -28.72 -12.60 90.79
N LEU A 221 -28.79 -13.74 90.11
CA LEU A 221 -28.09 -13.96 88.83
C LEU A 221 -28.61 -13.04 87.72
N LEU A 222 -29.93 -12.84 87.62
CA LEU A 222 -30.54 -11.92 86.65
C LEU A 222 -30.16 -10.46 86.91
N ALA A 223 -30.06 -10.04 88.18
CA ALA A 223 -29.63 -8.69 88.52
C ALA A 223 -28.15 -8.45 88.16
N GLN A 224 -27.28 -9.42 88.41
CA GLN A 224 -25.87 -9.35 88.00
C GLN A 224 -25.72 -9.34 86.47
N GLU A 225 -26.51 -10.15 85.76
CA GLU A 225 -26.47 -10.20 84.30
C GLU A 225 -27.06 -8.93 83.65
N LEU A 226 -28.09 -8.31 84.25
CA LEU A 226 -28.62 -7.01 83.82
C LEU A 226 -27.58 -5.90 83.93
N GLU A 227 -26.82 -5.87 85.03
CA GLU A 227 -25.76 -4.87 85.22
C GLU A 227 -24.60 -5.08 84.24
N ARG A 228 -24.23 -6.35 83.99
CA ARG A 228 -23.25 -6.71 82.97
C ARG A 228 -23.69 -6.28 81.57
N LEU A 229 -24.96 -6.52 81.21
CA LEU A 229 -25.52 -6.12 79.92
C LEU A 229 -25.57 -4.59 79.76
N ARG A 230 -25.84 -3.84 80.83
CA ARG A 230 -25.78 -2.37 80.82
C ARG A 230 -24.37 -1.86 80.52
N GLN A 231 -23.36 -2.38 81.20
CA GLN A 231 -21.96 -2.01 80.95
C GLN A 231 -21.51 -2.37 79.52
N GLN A 232 -21.96 -3.53 79.01
CA GLN A 232 -21.71 -3.92 77.62
C GLN A 232 -22.40 -2.99 76.62
N PHE A 233 -23.62 -2.54 76.91
CA PHE A 233 -24.34 -1.60 76.07
C PHE A 233 -23.66 -0.22 76.05
N GLU A 234 -23.24 0.30 77.20
CA GLU A 234 -22.48 1.56 77.28
C GLU A 234 -21.14 1.48 76.53
N ALA A 235 -20.41 0.38 76.68
CA ALA A 235 -19.17 0.15 75.93
C ALA A 235 -19.42 0.04 74.41
N ALA A 236 -20.48 -0.64 74.01
CA ALA A 236 -20.89 -0.73 72.61
C ALA A 236 -21.30 0.64 72.03
N ASP A 237 -21.97 1.48 72.83
CA ASP A 237 -22.37 2.82 72.43
C ASP A 237 -21.16 3.75 72.27
N GLN A 238 -20.19 3.71 73.19
CA GLN A 238 -18.92 4.42 73.04
C GLN A 238 -18.18 3.98 71.78
N ARG A 239 -18.14 2.66 71.52
CA ARG A 239 -17.51 2.13 70.31
C ARG A 239 -18.21 2.56 69.04
N ARG A 240 -19.54 2.69 69.05
CA ARG A 240 -20.31 3.24 67.93
C ARG A 240 -19.90 4.68 67.64
N HIS A 241 -19.82 5.54 68.66
CA HIS A 241 -19.39 6.93 68.47
C HIS A 241 -17.96 7.04 67.94
N GLU A 242 -17.03 6.19 68.40
CA GLU A 242 -15.67 6.12 67.85
C GLU A 242 -15.66 5.74 66.36
N LEU A 243 -16.47 4.74 65.98
CA LEU A 243 -16.58 4.30 64.60
C LEU A 243 -17.23 5.36 63.71
N GLU A 244 -18.22 6.09 64.19
CA GLU A 244 -18.83 7.22 63.49
C GLU A 244 -17.81 8.35 63.26
N ALA A 245 -17.02 8.70 64.29
CA ALA A 245 -15.96 9.70 64.17
C ALA A 245 -14.87 9.25 63.17
N LEU A 246 -14.52 7.96 63.16
CA LEU A 246 -13.57 7.40 62.21
C LEU A 246 -14.15 7.40 60.78
N ALA A 247 -15.41 7.02 60.61
CA ALA A 247 -16.09 7.04 59.32
C ALA A 247 -16.16 8.46 58.74
N GLN A 248 -16.41 9.47 59.58
CA GLN A 248 -16.41 10.86 59.16
C GLN A 248 -15.00 11.30 58.72
N LYS A 249 -13.94 10.96 59.48
CA LYS A 249 -12.56 11.22 59.08
C LYS A 249 -12.19 10.58 57.74
N LEU A 250 -12.55 9.30 57.55
CA LEU A 250 -12.30 8.57 56.30
C LEU A 250 -13.07 9.19 55.12
N THR A 251 -14.29 9.66 55.35
CA THR A 251 -15.08 10.34 54.32
C THR A 251 -14.40 11.65 53.91
N THR A 252 -13.94 12.46 54.87
CA THR A 252 -13.19 13.70 54.57
C THR A 252 -11.89 13.42 53.83
N GLN A 253 -11.16 12.37 54.20
CA GLN A 253 -9.94 11.95 53.49
C GLN A 253 -10.26 11.55 52.04
N ARG A 254 -11.26 10.69 51.84
CA ARG A 254 -11.70 10.25 50.51
C ARG A 254 -12.10 11.42 49.63
N ASP A 255 -12.86 12.38 50.17
CA ASP A 255 -13.33 13.53 49.40
C ASP A 255 -12.16 14.47 49.05
N THR A 256 -11.16 14.59 49.94
CA THR A 256 -9.91 15.33 49.69
C THR A 256 -9.07 14.64 48.60
N GLU A 257 -8.93 13.32 48.66
CA GLU A 257 -8.25 12.54 47.62
C GLU A 257 -8.97 12.65 46.28
N ALA A 258 -10.31 12.56 46.27
CA ALA A 258 -11.11 12.73 45.06
C ALA A 258 -10.93 14.13 44.44
N HIS A 259 -10.87 15.18 45.25
CA HIS A 259 -10.56 16.53 44.79
C HIS A 259 -9.18 16.59 44.13
N TRP A 260 -8.14 16.06 44.78
CA TRP A 260 -6.79 16.04 44.23
C TRP A 260 -6.66 15.18 42.97
N HIS A 261 -7.38 14.06 42.87
CA HIS A 261 -7.45 13.27 41.64
C HIS A 261 -8.06 14.05 40.49
N GLN A 262 -9.10 14.85 40.74
CA GLN A 262 -9.69 15.72 39.71
C GLN A 262 -8.74 16.83 39.27
N GLU A 263 -8.03 17.49 40.20
CA GLU A 263 -7.02 18.51 39.89
C GLU A 263 -5.85 17.92 39.10
N ASN A 264 -5.32 16.77 39.53
CA ASN A 264 -4.26 16.06 38.80
C ASN A 264 -4.71 15.67 37.39
N ALA A 265 -5.96 15.23 37.21
CA ALA A 265 -6.50 14.92 35.90
C ALA A 265 -6.64 16.17 35.00
N LYS A 266 -6.98 17.34 35.57
CA LYS A 266 -6.97 18.62 34.83
C LYS A 266 -5.56 18.99 34.40
N TRP A 267 -4.58 18.89 35.30
CA TRP A 267 -3.19 19.19 35.01
C TRP A 267 -2.62 18.25 33.95
N ALA A 268 -2.89 16.95 34.04
CA ALA A 268 -2.50 15.96 33.05
C ALA A 268 -3.06 16.29 31.65
N ARG A 269 -4.33 16.69 31.55
CA ARG A 269 -4.92 17.15 30.28
C ARG A 269 -4.23 18.41 29.74
N GLY A 270 -3.90 19.36 30.60
CA GLY A 270 -3.16 20.57 30.23
C GLY A 270 -1.78 20.24 29.66
N LEU A 271 -1.01 19.39 30.35
CA LEU A 271 0.31 18.93 29.90
C LEU A 271 0.22 18.12 28.60
N GLN A 272 -0.79 17.26 28.45
CA GLN A 272 -1.02 16.53 27.19
C GLN A 272 -1.32 17.47 26.03
N SER A 273 -2.12 18.52 26.26
CA SER A 273 -2.39 19.53 25.23
C SER A 273 -1.13 20.30 24.85
N GLN A 274 -0.29 20.68 25.82
CA GLN A 274 0.99 21.36 25.56
C GLN A 274 1.97 20.45 24.81
N LEU A 275 2.04 19.17 25.19
CA LEU A 275 2.87 18.18 24.49
C LEU A 275 2.41 18.00 23.04
N ALA A 276 1.10 17.88 22.81
CA ALA A 276 0.54 17.75 21.47
C ALA A 276 0.84 18.99 20.61
N GLN A 277 0.73 20.19 21.18
CA GLN A 277 1.09 21.43 20.49
C GLN A 277 2.60 21.46 20.14
N ALA A 278 3.48 21.17 21.10
CA ALA A 278 4.92 21.13 20.87
C ALA A 278 5.33 20.07 19.82
N GLN A 279 4.65 18.92 19.81
CA GLN A 279 4.86 17.88 18.81
C GLN A 279 4.41 18.32 17.41
N ALA A 280 3.29 19.03 17.30
CA ALA A 280 2.84 19.62 16.05
C ALA A 280 3.83 20.68 15.53
N GLU A 281 4.30 21.58 16.40
CA GLU A 281 5.33 22.57 16.07
C GLU A 281 6.64 21.91 15.61
N CYS A 282 7.11 20.87 16.30
CA CYS A 282 8.29 20.11 15.88
C CYS A 282 8.10 19.44 14.53
N THR A 283 6.90 18.91 14.25
CA THR A 283 6.59 18.29 12.96
C THR A 283 6.61 19.32 11.84
N GLN A 284 6.02 20.49 12.06
CA GLN A 284 6.04 21.60 11.11
C GLN A 284 7.47 22.06 10.83
N LEU A 285 8.28 22.29 11.87
CA LEU A 285 9.68 22.69 11.72
C LEU A 285 10.52 21.67 10.95
N ARG A 286 10.27 20.36 11.13
CA ARG A 286 10.94 19.31 10.35
C ARG A 286 10.57 19.39 8.87
N GLN A 287 9.30 19.63 8.55
CA GLN A 287 8.86 19.80 7.17
C GLN A 287 9.47 21.05 6.54
N ASP A 288 9.55 22.16 7.29
CA ASP A 288 10.18 23.39 6.81
C ASP A 288 11.69 23.23 6.57
N ILE A 289 12.39 22.51 7.46
CA ILE A 289 13.82 22.19 7.27
C ILE A 289 14.03 21.35 6.01
N GLU A 290 13.17 20.36 5.77
CA GLU A 290 13.28 19.51 4.58
C GLU A 290 13.02 20.30 3.29
N ARG A 291 12.00 21.18 3.29
CA ARG A 291 11.77 22.11 2.18
C ARG A 291 13.00 22.99 1.91
N LEU A 292 13.57 23.59 2.96
CA LEU A 292 14.75 24.45 2.81
C LEU A 292 15.99 23.69 2.30
N ARG A 293 16.14 22.42 2.66
CA ARG A 293 17.22 21.56 2.12
C ARG A 293 17.06 21.33 0.62
N GLN A 294 15.85 21.02 0.18
CA GLN A 294 15.55 20.84 -1.25
C GLN A 294 15.77 22.12 -2.05
N GLU A 295 15.38 23.28 -1.48
CA GLU A 295 15.64 24.59 -2.10
C GLU A 295 17.14 24.90 -2.20
N LEU A 296 17.92 24.54 -1.18
CA LEU A 296 19.38 24.70 -1.18
C LEU A 296 20.05 23.80 -2.23
N GLU A 297 19.66 22.54 -2.32
CA GLU A 297 20.18 21.60 -3.31
C GLU A 297 19.86 22.06 -4.75
N ALA A 298 18.64 22.57 -4.97
CA ALA A 298 18.28 23.18 -6.25
C ALA A 298 19.04 24.47 -6.55
N ALA A 299 19.42 25.25 -5.52
CA ALA A 299 20.27 26.42 -5.68
C ALA A 299 21.72 26.06 -6.02
N ASP A 300 22.29 25.04 -5.36
CA ASP A 300 23.62 24.53 -5.67
C ASP A 300 23.67 23.96 -7.09
N GLY A 301 22.68 23.16 -7.50
CA GLY A 301 22.58 22.67 -8.88
C GLY A 301 22.50 23.79 -9.92
N ARG A 302 21.83 24.92 -9.60
CA ARG A 302 21.83 26.12 -10.48
C ARG A 302 23.19 26.80 -10.52
N ARG A 303 23.90 26.91 -9.39
CA ARG A 303 25.26 27.47 -9.33
C ARG A 303 26.21 26.67 -10.20
N ASP A 304 26.18 25.34 -10.10
CA ASP A 304 27.10 24.47 -10.83
C ASP A 304 26.86 24.54 -12.35
N LYS A 305 25.60 24.63 -12.79
CA LYS A 305 25.24 24.90 -14.19
C LYS A 305 25.77 26.25 -14.67
N LEU A 306 25.62 27.31 -13.88
CA LEU A 306 26.14 28.64 -14.23
C LEU A 306 27.67 28.65 -14.31
N GLU A 307 28.35 27.91 -13.44
CA GLU A 307 29.81 27.80 -13.47
C GLU A 307 30.30 27.04 -14.72
N ALA A 308 29.60 25.97 -15.11
CA ALA A 308 29.89 25.25 -16.36
C ALA A 308 29.70 26.15 -17.59
N LEU A 309 28.58 26.88 -17.65
CA LEU A 309 28.31 27.83 -18.74
C LEU A 309 29.37 28.95 -18.81
N ALA A 310 29.81 29.46 -17.66
CA ALA A 310 30.87 30.47 -17.61
C ALA A 310 32.20 29.96 -18.18
N LYS A 311 32.56 28.69 -17.90
CA LYS A 311 33.77 28.06 -18.47
C LYS A 311 33.66 27.88 -19.98
N GLU A 312 32.50 27.46 -20.46
CA GLU A 312 32.22 27.30 -21.88
C GLU A 312 32.31 28.64 -22.63
N LEU A 313 31.63 29.68 -22.15
CA LEU A 313 31.68 31.02 -22.72
C LEU A 313 33.09 31.60 -22.73
N THR A 314 33.90 31.31 -21.70
CA THR A 314 35.31 31.73 -21.67
C THR A 314 36.11 31.04 -22.78
N THR A 315 35.88 29.74 -23.00
CA THR A 315 36.56 28.96 -24.05
C THR A 315 36.16 29.44 -25.44
N GLN A 316 34.87 29.73 -25.66
CA GLN A 316 34.37 30.31 -26.91
C GLN A 316 35.01 31.66 -27.19
N ARG A 317 35.01 32.56 -26.21
CA ARG A 317 35.65 33.88 -26.32
C ARG A 317 37.13 33.78 -26.70
N ASP A 318 37.87 32.89 -26.06
CA ASP A 318 39.31 32.74 -26.32
C ASP A 318 39.57 32.15 -27.72
N THR A 319 38.69 31.27 -28.19
CA THR A 319 38.71 30.73 -29.56
C THR A 319 38.41 31.81 -30.61
N GLU A 320 37.37 32.63 -30.39
CA GLU A 320 37.05 33.76 -31.25
C GLU A 320 38.20 34.77 -31.31
N ALA A 321 38.80 35.09 -30.16
CA ALA A 321 39.94 35.99 -30.08
C ALA A 321 41.13 35.48 -30.90
N HIS A 322 41.40 34.17 -30.89
CA HIS A 322 42.42 33.54 -31.72
C HIS A 322 42.13 33.74 -33.22
N TRP A 323 40.92 33.43 -33.68
CA TRP A 323 40.53 33.59 -35.08
C TRP A 323 40.53 35.04 -35.55
N HIS A 324 40.13 35.99 -34.69
CA HIS A 324 40.26 37.41 -35.00
C HIS A 324 41.72 37.83 -35.22
N GLN A 325 42.67 37.29 -34.45
CA GLN A 325 44.10 37.56 -34.67
C GLN A 325 44.60 36.97 -35.98
N GLU A 326 44.21 35.74 -36.33
CA GLU A 326 44.57 35.10 -37.60
C GLU A 326 43.99 35.85 -38.81
N ASN A 327 42.72 36.22 -38.76
CA ASN A 327 42.07 37.01 -39.81
C ASN A 327 42.77 38.37 -40.01
N ALA A 328 43.20 39.02 -38.92
CA ALA A 328 43.96 40.28 -39.02
C ALA A 328 45.35 40.07 -39.67
N LYS A 329 46.00 38.91 -39.50
CA LYS A 329 47.24 38.58 -40.20
C LYS A 329 47.00 38.39 -41.69
N TRP A 330 45.97 37.63 -42.07
CA TRP A 330 45.62 37.40 -43.47
C TRP A 330 45.24 38.69 -44.19
N ALA A 331 44.45 39.56 -43.56
CA ALA A 331 44.09 40.86 -44.11
C ALA A 331 45.31 41.73 -44.41
N ARG A 332 46.32 41.74 -43.53
CA ARG A 332 47.61 42.42 -43.79
C ARG A 332 48.36 41.82 -44.96
N GLY A 333 48.37 40.48 -45.09
CA GLY A 333 48.97 39.78 -46.22
C GLY A 333 48.33 40.20 -47.56
N LEU A 334 47.01 40.12 -47.65
CA LEU A 334 46.25 40.53 -48.83
C LEU A 334 46.44 42.00 -49.20
N GLN A 335 46.52 42.89 -48.20
CA GLN A 335 46.82 44.31 -48.45
C GLN A 335 48.23 44.51 -49.04
N ALA A 336 49.22 43.74 -48.59
CA ALA A 336 50.57 43.79 -49.14
C ALA A 336 50.60 43.28 -50.60
N GLU A 337 49.91 42.17 -50.89
CA GLU A 337 49.77 41.64 -52.25
C GLU A 337 49.06 42.63 -53.18
N LEU A 338 47.97 43.27 -52.71
CA LEU A 338 47.27 44.29 -53.47
C LEU A 338 48.17 45.49 -53.77
N ALA A 339 48.95 45.95 -52.79
CA ALA A 339 49.89 47.06 -52.99
C ALA A 339 50.98 46.69 -54.02
N GLN A 340 51.46 45.44 -54.00
CA GLN A 340 52.40 44.94 -55.00
C GLN A 340 51.78 44.92 -56.40
N ALA A 341 50.58 44.34 -56.55
CA ALA A 341 49.87 44.29 -57.83
C ALA A 341 49.57 45.70 -58.39
N GLN A 342 49.24 46.66 -57.53
CA GLN A 342 49.07 48.06 -57.93
C GLN A 342 50.37 48.70 -58.43
N ALA A 343 51.51 48.41 -57.79
CA ALA A 343 52.82 48.87 -58.23
C ALA A 343 53.19 48.28 -59.60
N GLU A 344 52.94 46.98 -59.82
CA GLU A 344 53.12 46.32 -61.12
C GLU A 344 52.23 46.95 -62.21
N CYS A 345 50.96 47.23 -61.90
CA CYS A 345 50.06 47.94 -62.81
C CYS A 345 50.57 49.34 -63.16
N ALA A 346 51.14 50.07 -62.20
CA ALA A 346 51.72 51.40 -62.46
C ALA A 346 52.94 51.31 -63.40
N GLN A 347 53.79 50.29 -63.23
CA GLN A 347 54.91 50.02 -64.13
C GLN A 347 54.43 49.68 -65.55
N LEU A 348 53.38 48.87 -65.68
CA LEU A 348 52.78 48.53 -66.97
C LEU A 348 52.18 49.75 -67.68
N ARG A 349 51.54 50.68 -66.93
CA ARG A 349 51.05 51.95 -67.50
C ARG A 349 52.17 52.85 -67.98
N ASP A 350 53.28 52.94 -67.24
CA ASP A 350 54.46 53.70 -67.68
C ASP A 350 55.09 53.07 -68.93
N ALA A 351 55.15 51.74 -69.01
CA ALA A 351 55.57 51.02 -70.21
C ALA A 351 54.64 51.27 -71.40
N GLN A 352 53.32 51.29 -71.19
CA GLN A 352 52.35 51.63 -72.22
C GLN A 352 52.53 53.07 -72.72
N ALA A 353 52.71 54.04 -71.82
CA ALA A 353 52.94 55.44 -72.20
C ALA A 353 54.26 55.65 -72.96
N LYS A 354 55.29 54.83 -72.67
CA LYS A 354 56.53 54.78 -73.46
C LYS A 354 56.31 54.17 -74.85
N HIS A 355 55.48 53.13 -74.93
CA HIS A 355 55.12 52.49 -76.20
C HIS A 355 54.31 53.43 -77.11
N GLU A 356 53.33 54.15 -76.56
CA GLU A 356 52.57 55.18 -77.28
C GLU A 356 53.47 56.32 -77.77
N ARG A 357 54.47 56.74 -76.99
CA ARG A 357 55.48 57.70 -77.44
C ARG A 357 56.36 57.16 -78.58
N CYS A 358 56.70 55.88 -78.57
CA CYS A 358 57.41 55.23 -79.69
C CYS A 358 56.54 55.16 -80.96
N ILE A 359 55.25 54.88 -80.82
CA ILE A 359 54.30 54.88 -81.95
C ILE A 359 54.18 56.29 -82.53
N GLN A 360 54.03 57.32 -81.68
CA GLN A 360 53.99 58.72 -82.13
C GLN A 360 55.30 59.12 -82.82
N TRP A 361 56.45 58.74 -82.25
CA TRP A 361 57.75 58.99 -82.86
C TRP A 361 57.91 58.26 -84.22
N LEU A 362 57.47 57.02 -84.36
CA LEU A 362 57.47 56.29 -85.64
C LEU A 362 56.59 56.98 -86.69
N GLN A 363 55.44 57.54 -86.29
CA GLN A 363 54.58 58.33 -87.17
C GLN A 363 55.23 59.66 -87.57
N ASP A 364 56.00 60.28 -86.68
CA ASP A 364 56.74 61.51 -86.95
C ASP A 364 57.97 61.26 -87.86
N VAL A 365 58.59 60.08 -87.78
CA VAL A 365 59.72 59.67 -88.64
C VAL A 365 59.26 59.33 -90.07
N ASP A 366 58.06 58.77 -90.24
CA ASP A 366 57.48 58.45 -91.56
C ASP A 366 57.14 59.72 -92.38
N ALA A 367 57.00 60.88 -91.73
CA ALA A 367 56.72 62.16 -92.40
C ALA A 367 57.95 62.79 -93.08
N GLY A 368 59.17 62.35 -92.78
CA GLY A 368 60.41 63.02 -93.22
C GLY A 368 61.27 62.28 -94.25
N ALA A 369 61.38 60.95 -94.16
CA ALA A 369 62.44 60.22 -94.89
C ALA A 369 62.00 59.61 -96.23
N VAL A 370 60.74 59.19 -96.37
CA VAL A 370 60.25 58.46 -97.57
C VAL A 370 60.14 59.34 -98.83
N PRO A 371 59.74 60.62 -98.77
CA PRO A 371 59.69 61.48 -99.95
C PRO A 371 61.09 61.74 -100.56
N ALA A 372 62.11 61.97 -99.72
CA ALA A 372 63.47 62.29 -100.14
C ALA A 372 64.15 61.12 -100.88
N VAL A 373 63.95 59.88 -100.41
CA VAL A 373 64.50 58.68 -101.07
C VAL A 373 63.79 58.40 -102.41
N ARG A 374 62.47 58.66 -102.50
CA ARG A 374 61.71 58.53 -103.75
C ARG A 374 62.12 59.57 -104.80
N GLU A 375 62.51 60.77 -104.39
CA GLU A 375 62.99 61.85 -105.26
C GLU A 375 64.41 61.58 -105.79
N LEU A 376 65.29 61.00 -104.97
CA LEU A 376 66.62 60.55 -105.38
C LEU A 376 66.57 59.34 -106.33
N ALA A 377 65.64 58.39 -106.10
CA ALA A 377 65.45 57.24 -106.96
C ALA A 377 64.86 57.62 -108.34
N SER A 378 63.92 58.56 -108.39
CA SER A 378 63.30 59.03 -109.63
C SER A 378 64.22 59.90 -110.51
N SER A 379 65.34 60.40 -109.95
CA SER A 379 66.37 61.17 -110.64
C SER A 379 67.58 60.35 -111.11
N GLY A 380 67.53 59.01 -111.00
CA GLY A 380 68.52 58.10 -111.56
C GLY A 380 69.79 57.88 -110.71
N ARG A 381 69.82 58.37 -109.47
CA ARG A 381 70.94 58.23 -108.52
C ARG A 381 70.72 57.07 -107.56
N LEU A 382 70.56 55.87 -108.11
CA LEU A 382 70.13 54.67 -107.39
C LEU A 382 71.11 54.17 -106.31
N ALA A 383 72.41 54.41 -106.48
CA ALA A 383 73.43 53.98 -105.51
C ALA A 383 73.36 54.78 -104.19
N GLU A 384 73.15 56.10 -104.26
CA GLU A 384 73.03 56.96 -103.07
C GLU A 384 71.67 56.80 -102.38
N ALA A 385 70.61 56.49 -103.15
CA ALA A 385 69.30 56.16 -102.60
C ALA A 385 69.32 54.84 -101.83
N ALA A 386 70.10 53.85 -102.28
CA ALA A 386 70.27 52.58 -101.57
C ALA A 386 71.08 52.74 -100.27
N GLU A 387 72.15 53.54 -100.30
CA GLU A 387 73.00 53.81 -99.12
C GLU A 387 72.25 54.59 -98.02
N GLN A 388 71.40 55.55 -98.38
CA GLN A 388 70.51 56.24 -97.42
C GLN A 388 69.41 55.33 -96.87
N LEU A 389 68.89 54.40 -97.67
CA LEU A 389 67.89 53.42 -97.20
C LEU A 389 68.51 52.42 -96.23
N GLU A 390 69.73 51.95 -96.50
CA GLU A 390 70.50 51.04 -95.62
C GLU A 390 70.85 51.72 -94.29
N GLN A 391 71.33 52.97 -94.29
CA GLN A 391 71.63 53.71 -93.05
C GLN A 391 70.37 53.97 -92.19
N THR A 392 69.21 54.18 -92.83
CA THR A 392 67.93 54.36 -92.13
C THR A 392 67.44 53.03 -91.55
N ILE A 393 67.60 51.91 -92.26
CA ILE A 393 67.25 50.57 -91.78
C ILE A 393 68.14 50.14 -90.61
N GLU A 394 69.45 50.44 -90.65
CA GLU A 394 70.42 50.05 -89.63
C GLU A 394 70.27 50.85 -88.32
N HIS A 395 69.86 52.12 -88.39
CA HIS A 395 69.46 52.92 -87.22
C HIS A 395 68.13 52.45 -86.62
N THR A 396 67.20 51.96 -87.45
CA THR A 396 65.87 51.49 -87.01
C THR A 396 65.93 50.09 -86.38
N ALA A 397 66.88 49.25 -86.82
CA ALA A 397 67.11 47.91 -86.26
C ALA A 397 67.76 47.92 -84.86
N ASN A 398 68.52 48.97 -84.52
CA ASN A 398 69.23 49.07 -83.23
C ASN A 398 68.39 49.69 -82.09
N ALA A 399 67.16 50.14 -82.34
CA ALA A 399 66.35 50.89 -81.37
C ALA A 399 65.18 50.11 -80.74
N CYS A 400 64.99 48.82 -81.01
CA CYS A 400 63.84 48.04 -80.52
C CYS A 400 64.28 46.79 -79.73
N PRO A 401 63.80 46.55 -78.49
CA PRO A 401 64.07 45.32 -77.76
C PRO A 401 63.07 44.19 -78.13
N PRO A 402 63.46 42.93 -77.89
CA PRO A 402 62.68 41.76 -78.30
C PRO A 402 61.51 41.52 -77.33
N HIS A 403 60.32 41.22 -77.87
CA HIS A 403 59.41 40.15 -77.44
C HIS A 403 57.93 40.46 -77.73
N GLY A 404 57.24 39.48 -78.35
CA GLY A 404 55.95 39.05 -77.82
C GLY A 404 54.68 39.48 -78.55
N PHE A 405 54.58 39.31 -79.88
CA PHE A 405 53.31 39.47 -80.61
C PHE A 405 52.53 38.16 -80.85
N GLY A 406 52.85 37.08 -80.14
CA GLY A 406 52.18 35.77 -80.30
C GLY A 406 50.84 35.64 -79.57
N THR A 407 50.68 36.24 -78.38
CA THR A 407 49.59 35.93 -77.45
C THR A 407 48.28 36.69 -77.70
N ARG A 408 48.30 37.75 -78.52
CA ARG A 408 47.12 38.61 -78.76
C ARG A 408 46.15 38.05 -79.81
N LEU A 409 46.61 37.14 -80.65
CA LEU A 409 45.80 36.45 -81.66
C LEU A 409 44.93 35.32 -81.05
N ASP A 410 45.34 34.75 -79.92
CA ASP A 410 44.60 33.69 -79.23
C ASP A 410 43.42 34.20 -78.40
N VAL A 411 43.52 35.44 -77.90
CA VAL A 411 42.44 36.12 -77.15
C VAL A 411 41.25 36.45 -78.07
N LEU A 412 41.52 36.92 -79.29
CA LEU A 412 40.47 37.26 -80.26
C LEU A 412 39.69 36.03 -80.76
N ARG A 413 40.29 34.84 -80.73
CA ARG A 413 39.58 33.57 -80.99
C ARG A 413 38.68 33.15 -79.84
N SER A 414 39.02 33.53 -78.60
CA SER A 414 38.25 33.19 -77.39
C SER A 414 36.98 34.03 -77.24
N GLU A 415 37.01 35.31 -77.64
CA GLU A 415 35.82 36.18 -77.59
C GLU A 415 34.72 35.79 -78.58
N ILE A 416 35.08 35.27 -79.76
CA ILE A 416 34.10 34.73 -80.73
C ILE A 416 33.41 33.47 -80.18
N GLY A 417 34.05 32.74 -79.26
CA GLY A 417 33.47 31.60 -78.53
C GLY A 417 32.43 32.03 -77.48
N LEU A 418 32.68 33.13 -76.77
CA LEU A 418 31.76 33.67 -75.75
C LEU A 418 30.45 34.19 -76.37
N LEU A 419 30.51 34.79 -77.57
CA LEU A 419 29.31 35.25 -78.29
C LEU A 419 28.43 34.10 -78.82
N ARG A 420 28.98 32.88 -78.99
CA ARG A 420 28.18 31.67 -79.28
C ARG A 420 27.53 31.09 -78.02
N GLN A 421 28.10 31.35 -76.84
CA GLN A 421 27.61 30.88 -75.55
C GLN A 421 26.40 31.70 -75.06
N GLU A 422 26.35 33.00 -75.35
CA GLU A 422 25.18 33.85 -75.05
C GLU A 422 23.95 33.50 -75.90
N LEU A 423 24.15 33.07 -77.15
CA LEU A 423 23.07 32.60 -78.02
C LEU A 423 22.49 31.23 -77.56
N ALA A 424 23.31 30.39 -76.91
CA ALA A 424 22.87 29.17 -76.25
C ALA A 424 22.08 29.45 -74.95
N LEU A 425 22.46 30.48 -74.19
CA LEU A 425 21.81 30.93 -72.95
C LEU A 425 20.37 31.44 -73.14
N ALA A 426 20.00 31.91 -74.34
CA ALA A 426 18.64 32.33 -74.66
C ALA A 426 17.71 31.15 -75.08
N LEU A 427 18.28 30.10 -75.66
CA LEU A 427 17.53 28.87 -76.05
C LEU A 427 17.44 27.85 -74.89
N GLN A 428 18.31 27.96 -73.88
CA GLN A 428 18.26 27.21 -72.61
C GLN A 428 17.20 27.75 -71.63
N ARG A 429 16.50 28.85 -71.96
CA ARG A 429 15.59 29.60 -71.07
C ARG A 429 14.09 29.47 -71.39
N ASN A 430 13.60 28.30 -71.80
CA ASN A 430 12.17 27.99 -71.60
C ASN A 430 11.93 27.12 -70.36
N GLN A 431 12.38 27.68 -69.21
CA GLN A 431 11.86 27.57 -67.84
C GLN A 431 10.86 26.40 -67.60
N LEU A 432 11.16 25.28 -66.92
CA LEU A 432 12.19 24.92 -65.93
C LEU A 432 12.36 23.38 -65.88
N HIS A 433 13.55 22.89 -66.23
CA HIS A 433 14.15 21.63 -65.74
C HIS A 433 15.66 21.82 -65.73
N THR A 434 16.29 21.75 -64.55
CA THR A 434 17.68 22.14 -64.33
C THR A 434 18.64 20.95 -64.44
N GLY A 435 19.30 20.85 -65.59
CA GLY A 435 20.49 20.01 -65.81
C GLY A 435 21.77 20.73 -65.36
N ALA A 436 22.69 19.97 -64.75
CA ALA A 436 23.89 20.43 -64.03
C ALA A 436 24.86 21.34 -64.84
N PRO A 437 25.57 22.27 -64.18
CA PRO A 437 26.54 23.17 -64.83
C PRO A 437 27.83 22.42 -65.22
N ALA A 438 28.23 22.56 -66.49
CA ALA A 438 29.48 21.99 -67.00
C ALA A 438 30.69 22.80 -66.49
N GLY A 439 31.60 22.11 -65.80
CA GLY A 439 32.78 22.69 -65.12
C GLY A 439 32.79 22.48 -63.61
N GLU A 440 31.68 22.02 -63.03
CA GLU A 440 31.62 21.55 -61.63
C GLU A 440 32.60 20.38 -61.48
N THR A 441 33.60 20.54 -60.60
CA THR A 441 34.48 19.42 -60.23
C THR A 441 33.63 18.30 -59.63
N SER A 442 34.05 17.03 -59.79
CA SER A 442 33.31 15.90 -59.22
C SER A 442 33.06 16.06 -57.72
N GLU A 443 33.98 16.70 -57.00
CA GLU A 443 33.85 17.01 -55.59
C GLU A 443 32.73 18.03 -55.30
N GLN A 444 32.67 19.13 -56.05
CA GLN A 444 31.61 20.15 -55.89
C GLN A 444 30.22 19.56 -56.18
N ARG A 445 30.13 18.70 -57.20
CA ARG A 445 28.88 18.00 -57.53
C ARG A 445 28.42 17.10 -56.38
N LEU A 446 29.32 16.32 -55.80
CA LEU A 446 28.98 15.42 -54.69
C LEU A 446 28.58 16.19 -53.43
N LYS A 447 29.29 17.27 -53.08
CA LYS A 447 28.90 18.14 -51.95
C LYS A 447 27.52 18.76 -52.10
N ARG A 448 27.11 19.08 -53.34
CA ARG A 448 25.77 19.62 -53.62
C ARG A 448 24.66 18.56 -53.56
N LEU A 449 24.98 17.30 -53.83
CA LEU A 449 24.02 16.19 -53.83
C LEU A 449 23.91 15.49 -52.46
N SER A 450 24.93 15.62 -51.60
CA SER A 450 24.92 15.09 -50.24
C SER A 450 23.82 15.76 -49.42
N THR A 451 23.03 14.92 -48.73
CA THR A 451 22.02 15.32 -47.76
C THR A 451 22.50 15.15 -46.33
N ALA A 452 23.63 14.47 -46.13
CA ALA A 452 24.19 14.14 -44.83
C ALA A 452 24.66 15.40 -44.08
N GLN A 453 24.37 15.48 -42.79
CA GLN A 453 24.57 16.70 -42.00
C GLN A 453 26.06 17.08 -41.84
N LEU A 454 26.92 16.07 -41.68
CA LEU A 454 28.37 16.21 -41.47
C LEU A 454 29.18 15.66 -42.65
N GLY A 455 28.51 15.31 -43.75
CA GLY A 455 29.13 14.67 -44.91
C GLY A 455 29.48 13.20 -44.67
N GLN A 456 28.69 12.48 -43.87
CA GLN A 456 28.88 11.06 -43.59
C GLN A 456 28.92 10.22 -44.87
N ASP A 457 28.01 10.49 -45.82
CA ASP A 457 27.97 9.84 -47.13
C ASP A 457 29.25 10.10 -47.95
N LEU A 458 29.78 11.32 -47.93
CA LEU A 458 31.03 11.69 -48.59
C LEU A 458 32.24 10.98 -47.95
N TRP A 459 32.27 10.87 -46.63
CA TRP A 459 33.28 10.10 -45.91
C TRP A 459 33.22 8.62 -46.27
N VAL A 460 32.02 8.03 -46.32
CA VAL A 460 31.83 6.63 -46.77
C VAL A 460 32.37 6.45 -48.20
N LEU A 461 32.08 7.38 -49.11
CA LEU A 461 32.60 7.33 -50.47
C LEU A 461 34.13 7.41 -50.49
N GLU A 462 34.74 8.34 -49.74
CA GLU A 462 36.19 8.46 -49.64
C GLU A 462 36.82 7.15 -49.12
N ARG A 463 36.31 6.62 -48.00
CA ARG A 463 36.83 5.41 -47.34
C ARG A 463 36.64 4.15 -48.14
N THR A 464 35.58 4.07 -48.94
CA THR A 464 35.33 2.93 -49.82
C THR A 464 36.02 3.05 -51.18
N GLY A 465 36.68 4.18 -51.47
CA GLY A 465 37.28 4.43 -52.79
C GLY A 465 36.22 4.62 -53.88
N PHE A 466 35.13 5.31 -53.55
CA PHE A 466 33.98 5.59 -54.41
C PHE A 466 33.32 4.31 -54.95
N LYS A 467 33.19 3.29 -54.09
CA LYS A 467 32.56 2.00 -54.42
C LYS A 467 31.15 2.22 -54.97
N ARG A 468 30.79 1.45 -56.01
CA ARG A 468 29.41 1.32 -56.51
C ARG A 468 28.82 -0.02 -56.10
N GLY A 469 27.51 -0.07 -55.87
CA GLY A 469 26.82 -1.31 -55.49
C GLY A 469 27.22 -1.86 -54.12
N GLY A 470 27.45 -0.98 -53.13
CA GLY A 470 27.63 -1.39 -51.74
C GLY A 470 26.31 -1.72 -51.04
N TYR A 471 26.41 -2.19 -49.80
CA TYR A 471 25.25 -2.41 -48.93
C TYR A 471 25.29 -1.51 -47.69
N PHE A 472 24.23 -0.73 -47.47
CA PHE A 472 24.07 0.11 -46.28
C PHE A 472 22.93 -0.37 -45.38
N VAL A 473 23.03 -0.04 -44.11
CA VAL A 473 21.94 -0.14 -43.13
C VAL A 473 21.84 1.20 -42.41
N GLU A 474 20.63 1.73 -42.28
CA GLU A 474 20.35 2.99 -41.60
C GLU A 474 19.13 2.80 -40.71
N PHE A 475 19.20 3.18 -39.44
CA PHE A 475 18.03 3.24 -38.56
C PHE A 475 18.08 4.53 -37.76
N GLY A 476 16.91 5.18 -37.65
CA GLY A 476 16.83 6.64 -37.54
C GLY A 476 16.63 7.33 -38.90
N ALA A 477 16.00 6.64 -39.86
CA ALA A 477 15.99 7.12 -41.24
C ALA A 477 15.02 8.28 -41.51
N THR A 478 14.20 8.67 -40.51
CA THR A 478 13.21 9.76 -40.59
C THR A 478 12.34 9.66 -41.85
N ASP A 479 12.22 10.74 -42.64
CA ASP A 479 11.46 10.75 -43.90
C ASP A 479 12.24 10.14 -45.08
N GLY A 480 13.50 9.76 -44.88
CA GLY A 480 14.37 9.17 -45.90
C GLY A 480 15.08 10.16 -46.82
N ILE A 481 14.94 11.47 -46.61
CA ILE A 481 15.59 12.52 -47.39
C ILE A 481 16.29 13.51 -46.47
N LEU A 482 15.57 14.05 -45.51
CA LEU A 482 16.08 15.03 -44.57
C LEU A 482 17.23 14.42 -43.77
N LEU A 483 18.42 15.01 -43.91
CA LEU A 483 19.64 14.59 -43.21
C LEU A 483 20.06 13.13 -43.47
N SER A 484 19.54 12.47 -44.51
CA SER A 484 19.87 11.07 -44.78
C SER A 484 21.36 10.88 -45.09
N ASN A 485 21.96 9.88 -44.45
CA ASN A 485 23.35 9.51 -44.64
C ASN A 485 23.55 8.49 -45.78
N THR A 486 22.47 8.02 -46.42
CA THR A 486 22.53 6.95 -47.41
C THR A 486 21.85 7.27 -48.74
N LEU A 487 21.10 8.37 -48.86
CA LEU A 487 20.40 8.77 -50.09
C LEU A 487 21.34 9.00 -51.28
N LEU A 488 22.49 9.66 -51.06
CA LEU A 488 23.50 9.84 -52.10
C LEU A 488 24.08 8.51 -52.58
N LEU A 489 24.37 7.60 -51.65
CA LEU A 489 24.94 6.27 -51.93
C LEU A 489 23.98 5.43 -52.79
N GLU A 490 22.70 5.46 -52.45
CA GLU A 490 21.64 4.80 -53.20
C GLU A 490 21.49 5.38 -54.61
N ASN A 491 21.25 6.70 -54.72
CA ASN A 491 20.85 7.33 -55.98
C ASN A 491 21.99 7.49 -56.98
N GLU A 492 23.18 7.89 -56.52
CA GLU A 492 24.30 8.22 -57.41
C GLU A 492 25.30 7.07 -57.55
N PHE A 493 25.40 6.19 -56.55
CA PHE A 493 26.36 5.07 -56.52
C PHE A 493 25.71 3.68 -56.62
N GLY A 494 24.38 3.62 -56.68
CA GLY A 494 23.63 2.37 -56.90
C GLY A 494 23.77 1.38 -55.75
N TRP A 495 23.98 1.88 -54.53
CA TRP A 495 23.99 1.02 -53.35
C TRP A 495 22.59 0.49 -53.06
N SER A 496 22.54 -0.70 -52.48
CA SER A 496 21.32 -1.29 -51.92
C SER A 496 21.39 -1.22 -50.40
N GLY A 497 20.26 -1.38 -49.71
CA GLY A 497 20.29 -1.31 -48.26
C GLY A 497 18.94 -1.50 -47.59
N LEU A 498 18.96 -1.29 -46.28
CA LEU A 498 17.81 -1.33 -45.38
C LEU A 498 17.75 -0.05 -44.55
N CYS A 499 16.65 0.69 -44.64
CA CYS A 499 16.33 1.79 -43.74
C CYS A 499 15.25 1.36 -42.74
N ALA A 500 15.37 1.70 -41.45
CA ALA A 500 14.32 1.47 -40.47
C ALA A 500 13.91 2.76 -39.74
N GLU A 501 12.60 2.94 -39.57
CA GLU A 501 12.00 4.10 -38.90
C GLU A 501 10.70 3.68 -38.19
N PRO A 502 10.64 3.67 -36.84
CA PRO A 502 9.46 3.24 -36.11
C PRO A 502 8.33 4.28 -36.06
N ASN A 503 8.59 5.57 -36.30
CA ASN A 503 7.54 6.59 -36.29
C ASN A 503 6.61 6.39 -37.50
N PRO A 504 5.31 6.07 -37.30
CA PRO A 504 4.43 5.73 -38.42
C PRO A 504 4.28 6.86 -39.45
N GLY A 505 4.29 8.12 -39.01
CA GLY A 505 4.17 9.28 -39.91
C GLY A 505 5.41 9.49 -40.78
N MET A 506 6.60 9.20 -40.23
CA MET A 506 7.86 9.27 -40.97
C MET A 506 8.06 8.04 -41.85
N PHE A 507 7.66 6.85 -41.38
CA PHE A 507 7.73 5.61 -42.14
C PHE A 507 6.89 5.65 -43.43
N GLU A 508 5.71 6.29 -43.43
CA GLU A 508 4.94 6.49 -44.65
C GLU A 508 5.70 7.33 -45.69
N GLN A 509 6.43 8.35 -45.24
CA GLN A 509 7.26 9.19 -46.12
C GLN A 509 8.50 8.42 -46.59
N LEU A 510 9.15 7.67 -45.69
CA LEU A 510 10.30 6.81 -45.99
C LEU A 510 9.99 5.83 -47.13
N LYS A 511 8.82 5.18 -47.12
CA LYS A 511 8.36 4.28 -48.19
C LYS A 511 8.22 4.96 -49.55
N ILE A 512 7.84 6.23 -49.57
CA ILE A 512 7.68 7.01 -50.80
C ILE A 512 9.04 7.48 -51.32
N ASN A 513 9.93 7.86 -50.40
CA ASN A 513 11.15 8.56 -50.72
C ASN A 513 12.34 7.64 -51.04
N ARG A 514 12.37 6.41 -50.51
CA ARG A 514 13.47 5.44 -50.69
C ARG A 514 13.15 4.39 -51.76
N ARG A 515 14.19 3.88 -52.44
CA ARG A 515 14.09 2.71 -53.34
C ARG A 515 14.60 1.42 -52.70
N CYS A 516 15.35 1.54 -51.61
CA CYS A 516 15.89 0.45 -50.82
C CYS A 516 14.80 -0.26 -50.02
N ARG A 517 15.17 -1.32 -49.30
CA ARG A 517 14.23 -1.97 -48.37
C ARG A 517 13.99 -1.03 -47.20
N VAL A 518 12.76 -0.98 -46.71
CA VAL A 518 12.37 -0.17 -45.56
C VAL A 518 11.62 -1.02 -44.53
N SER A 519 11.77 -0.69 -43.25
CA SER A 519 11.13 -1.38 -42.12
C SER A 519 10.58 -0.39 -41.10
N ASP A 520 9.41 -0.67 -40.53
CA ASP A 520 8.81 0.08 -39.43
C ASP A 520 9.28 -0.42 -38.05
N ALA A 521 10.28 -1.30 -38.02
CA ALA A 521 10.79 -1.88 -36.79
C ALA A 521 11.46 -0.83 -35.90
N CYS A 522 11.10 -0.84 -34.61
CA CYS A 522 11.84 -0.12 -33.58
C CYS A 522 13.11 -0.91 -33.22
N VAL A 523 14.27 -0.46 -33.70
CA VAL A 523 15.54 -1.14 -33.44
C VAL A 523 15.95 -0.92 -31.98
N GLY A 524 16.20 -2.01 -31.27
CA GLY A 524 16.60 -1.99 -29.85
C GLY A 524 17.63 -3.07 -29.52
N ALA A 525 18.01 -3.16 -28.24
CA ALA A 525 19.02 -4.14 -27.80
C ALA A 525 18.56 -5.59 -27.96
N ARG A 526 17.26 -5.88 -27.77
CA ARG A 526 16.68 -7.23 -27.82
C ARG A 526 15.36 -7.23 -28.57
N THR A 527 15.04 -8.34 -29.23
CA THR A 527 13.76 -8.53 -29.90
C THR A 527 12.66 -8.87 -28.89
N GLY A 528 11.49 -8.25 -29.04
CA GLY A 528 10.30 -8.53 -28.24
C GLY A 528 10.15 -7.69 -26.98
N GLU A 529 11.00 -6.68 -26.74
CA GLU A 529 10.83 -5.80 -25.59
C GLU A 529 9.76 -4.75 -25.86
N SER A 530 8.89 -4.53 -24.89
CA SER A 530 7.90 -3.46 -24.93
C SER A 530 8.54 -2.17 -24.43
N VAL A 531 8.63 -1.17 -25.32
CA VAL A 531 9.18 0.15 -25.00
C VAL A 531 8.14 1.23 -25.26
N GLU A 532 8.19 2.30 -24.48
CA GLU A 532 7.43 3.52 -24.77
C GLU A 532 8.30 4.43 -25.65
N PHE A 533 7.71 4.95 -26.72
CA PHE A 533 8.37 5.77 -27.73
C PHE A 533 7.67 7.13 -27.83
N VAL A 534 8.45 8.20 -27.97
CA VAL A 534 7.94 9.57 -28.16
C VAL A 534 7.99 9.94 -29.64
N LEU A 535 6.85 10.24 -30.22
CA LEU A 535 6.71 10.71 -31.60
C LEU A 535 6.98 12.22 -31.66
N ALA A 536 8.25 12.61 -31.59
CA ALA A 536 8.72 14.00 -31.60
C ALA A 536 9.36 14.39 -32.95
N GLU A 537 8.71 14.00 -34.05
CA GLU A 537 9.21 14.21 -35.43
C GLU A 537 10.61 13.60 -35.62
N GLU A 538 11.58 14.35 -36.14
CA GLU A 538 12.98 13.94 -36.31
C GLU A 538 13.73 13.72 -34.99
N PHE A 539 13.17 14.18 -33.85
CA PHE A 539 13.77 14.01 -32.51
C PHE A 539 13.15 12.86 -31.72
N GLY A 540 12.37 12.00 -32.38
CA GLY A 540 11.65 10.91 -31.74
C GLY A 540 12.57 9.81 -31.23
N GLY A 541 12.29 9.29 -30.03
CA GLY A 541 13.14 8.28 -29.41
C GLY A 541 12.44 7.49 -28.30
N MET A 542 13.14 6.49 -27.76
CA MET A 542 12.61 5.71 -26.63
C MET A 542 12.57 6.57 -25.35
N VAL A 543 11.48 6.48 -24.59
CA VAL A 543 11.28 7.26 -23.36
C VAL A 543 12.38 6.99 -22.32
N LYS A 544 12.89 5.77 -22.25
CA LYS A 544 14.00 5.41 -21.35
C LYS A 544 15.28 6.21 -21.63
N ASP A 545 15.47 6.64 -22.88
CA ASP A 545 16.63 7.38 -23.37
C ASP A 545 16.32 8.86 -23.59
N MET A 546 15.16 9.34 -23.13
CA MET A 546 14.64 10.68 -23.42
C MET A 546 15.63 11.81 -23.12
N ASN A 547 16.51 11.65 -22.14
CA ASN A 547 17.52 12.64 -21.73
C ASN A 547 18.97 12.20 -22.05
N ALA A 548 19.16 11.24 -22.96
CA ALA A 548 20.48 10.71 -23.31
C ALA A 548 21.34 11.68 -24.14
N ASP A 549 20.70 12.65 -24.81
CA ASP A 549 21.32 13.70 -25.62
C ASP A 549 20.77 15.11 -25.29
N MET A 550 21.10 16.10 -26.14
CA MET A 550 20.74 17.51 -25.97
C MET A 550 19.29 17.87 -26.31
N HIS A 551 18.46 16.95 -26.79
CA HIS A 551 17.08 17.17 -27.24
C HIS A 551 16.01 16.75 -26.22
N GLY A 552 16.40 16.40 -24.99
CA GLY A 552 15.49 15.95 -23.94
C GLY A 552 14.34 16.93 -23.62
N ASP A 553 14.59 18.24 -23.60
CA ASP A 553 13.54 19.24 -23.36
C ASP A 553 12.46 19.24 -24.45
N ARG A 554 12.86 19.04 -25.72
CA ARG A 554 11.92 18.97 -26.86
C ARG A 554 11.08 17.69 -26.76
N ARG A 555 11.71 16.54 -26.52
CA ARG A 555 10.98 15.27 -26.31
C ARG A 555 10.03 15.34 -25.11
N GLN A 556 10.44 15.98 -24.01
CA GLN A 556 9.59 16.17 -22.84
C GLN A 556 8.34 17.01 -23.14
N ALA A 557 8.45 18.01 -24.02
CA ALA A 557 7.32 18.83 -24.46
C ALA A 557 6.31 18.01 -25.30
N TYR A 558 6.79 17.20 -26.26
CA TYR A 558 5.91 16.29 -27.02
C TYR A 558 5.31 15.21 -26.12
N TYR A 559 6.12 14.65 -25.22
CA TYR A 559 5.68 13.65 -24.26
C TYR A 559 4.55 14.17 -23.38
N ALA A 560 4.47 15.47 -23.04
CA ALA A 560 3.37 16.00 -22.22
C ALA A 560 1.97 15.74 -22.82
N ASP A 561 1.87 15.56 -24.14
CA ASP A 561 0.62 15.20 -24.83
C ASP A 561 0.58 13.68 -25.14
N PRO A 562 -0.39 12.92 -24.60
CA PRO A 562 -0.52 11.49 -24.84
C PRO A 562 -0.61 11.07 -26.32
N ARG A 563 -0.98 11.98 -27.22
CA ARG A 563 -1.06 11.71 -28.67
C ARG A 563 0.31 11.47 -29.32
N HIS A 564 1.39 11.93 -28.70
CA HIS A 564 2.75 11.74 -29.18
C HIS A 564 3.46 10.58 -28.47
N ARG A 565 2.72 9.68 -27.81
CA ARG A 565 3.28 8.51 -27.14
C ARG A 565 2.78 7.25 -27.78
N GLN A 566 3.67 6.29 -27.99
CA GLN A 566 3.30 5.01 -28.56
C GLN A 566 4.11 3.89 -27.93
N THR A 567 3.44 2.79 -27.56
CA THR A 567 4.12 1.56 -27.17
C THR A 567 4.54 0.79 -28.42
N MET A 568 5.83 0.48 -28.50
CA MET A 568 6.45 -0.26 -29.60
C MET A 568 7.04 -1.58 -29.08
N ILE A 569 7.14 -2.56 -29.98
CA ILE A 569 7.88 -3.79 -29.72
C ILE A 569 9.21 -3.70 -30.47
N THR A 570 10.31 -3.87 -29.75
CA THR A 570 11.64 -3.75 -30.33
C THR A 570 12.02 -4.98 -31.16
N VAL A 571 12.88 -4.78 -32.15
CA VAL A 571 13.59 -5.84 -32.89
C VAL A 571 15.08 -5.59 -32.74
N SER A 572 15.86 -6.63 -32.41
CA SER A 572 17.32 -6.49 -32.35
C SER A 572 17.91 -6.25 -33.74
N LEU A 573 19.04 -5.54 -33.81
CA LEU A 573 19.72 -5.34 -35.10
C LEU A 573 20.06 -6.66 -35.78
N ASN A 574 20.48 -7.70 -35.04
CA ASN A 574 20.70 -9.03 -35.60
C ASN A 574 19.45 -9.56 -36.32
N ASP A 575 18.32 -9.58 -35.62
CA ASP A 575 17.09 -10.19 -36.15
C ASP A 575 16.52 -9.38 -37.31
N LEU A 576 16.64 -8.03 -37.25
CA LEU A 576 16.26 -7.17 -38.36
C LEU A 576 17.07 -7.52 -39.63
N LEU A 577 18.39 -7.67 -39.50
CA LEU A 577 19.25 -8.04 -40.63
C LEU A 577 18.93 -9.44 -41.17
N GLU A 578 18.61 -10.40 -40.30
CA GLU A 578 18.21 -11.75 -40.72
C GLU A 578 16.85 -11.76 -41.42
N GLN A 579 15.86 -11.03 -40.90
CA GLN A 579 14.53 -10.91 -41.49
C GLN A 579 14.54 -10.32 -42.90
N HIS A 580 15.51 -9.44 -43.17
CA HIS A 580 15.67 -8.78 -44.45
C HIS A 580 16.78 -9.39 -45.32
N ASP A 581 17.26 -10.60 -45.02
CA ASP A 581 18.29 -11.30 -45.79
C ASP A 581 19.52 -10.42 -46.10
N ALA A 582 19.96 -9.61 -45.14
CA ALA A 582 21.08 -8.71 -45.34
C ALA A 582 22.39 -9.50 -45.58
N PRO A 583 23.31 -8.99 -46.42
CA PRO A 583 24.61 -9.62 -46.61
C PRO A 583 25.44 -9.58 -45.32
N ARG A 584 26.23 -10.63 -45.07
CA ARG A 584 27.08 -10.72 -43.87
C ARG A 584 28.19 -9.67 -43.84
N ASP A 585 28.64 -9.22 -45.01
CA ASP A 585 29.53 -8.07 -45.18
C ASP A 585 28.70 -6.82 -45.52
N ILE A 586 28.65 -5.89 -44.57
CA ILE A 586 27.94 -4.61 -44.68
C ILE A 586 28.97 -3.50 -44.84
N ASP A 587 28.85 -2.70 -45.90
CA ASP A 587 29.82 -1.64 -46.18
C ASP A 587 29.64 -0.45 -45.24
N TYR A 588 28.40 -0.12 -44.88
CA TYR A 588 28.09 1.04 -44.07
C TYR A 588 26.88 0.82 -43.15
N LEU A 589 27.04 1.20 -41.88
CA LEU A 589 25.98 1.26 -40.89
C LEU A 589 25.87 2.69 -40.35
N SER A 590 24.73 3.34 -40.56
CA SER A 590 24.38 4.64 -39.97
C SER A 590 23.42 4.43 -38.80
N ILE A 591 23.76 4.98 -37.64
CA ILE A 591 22.98 4.84 -36.41
C ILE A 591 22.66 6.21 -35.83
N ASP A 592 21.36 6.50 -35.75
CA ASP A 592 20.83 7.71 -35.16
C ASP A 592 19.51 7.33 -34.43
N THR A 593 19.58 7.04 -33.13
CA THR A 593 18.43 6.53 -32.38
C THR A 593 18.15 7.34 -31.12
N GLU A 594 18.66 8.57 -31.07
CA GLU A 594 18.41 9.52 -29.98
C GLU A 594 18.75 8.92 -28.59
N GLY A 595 19.85 8.16 -28.50
CA GLY A 595 20.46 7.72 -27.25
C GLY A 595 20.57 6.21 -27.01
N SER A 596 19.96 5.38 -27.85
CA SER A 596 19.94 3.92 -27.65
C SER A 596 21.08 3.14 -28.31
N GLU A 597 21.96 3.86 -29.00
CA GLU A 597 23.03 3.33 -29.86
C GLU A 597 23.97 2.36 -29.13
N PRO A 598 24.47 2.67 -27.91
CA PRO A 598 25.37 1.77 -27.21
C PRO A 598 24.71 0.44 -26.86
N GLU A 599 23.44 0.45 -26.45
CA GLU A 599 22.74 -0.79 -26.06
C GLU A 599 22.47 -1.70 -27.26
N ILE A 600 22.14 -1.10 -28.41
CA ILE A 600 21.97 -1.83 -29.67
C ILE A 600 23.29 -2.49 -30.08
N LEU A 601 24.39 -1.73 -30.06
CA LEU A 601 25.69 -2.24 -30.48
C LEU A 601 26.31 -3.23 -29.48
N GLU A 602 26.10 -3.05 -28.17
CA GLU A 602 26.57 -4.00 -27.15
C GLU A 602 25.93 -5.39 -27.31
N ALA A 603 24.68 -5.43 -27.75
CA ALA A 603 23.96 -6.68 -28.01
C ALA A 603 24.24 -7.27 -29.41
N PHE A 604 24.95 -6.54 -30.28
CA PHE A 604 25.14 -6.93 -31.67
C PHE A 604 26.27 -7.98 -31.84
N PRO A 605 26.02 -9.11 -32.53
CA PRO A 605 27.02 -10.16 -32.69
C PRO A 605 28.02 -9.84 -33.81
N PHE A 606 29.03 -9.03 -33.48
CA PHE A 606 30.14 -8.65 -34.38
C PHE A 606 31.00 -9.82 -34.86
N ASP A 607 30.88 -10.99 -34.23
CA ASP A 607 31.49 -12.25 -34.69
C ASP A 607 30.75 -12.86 -35.89
N ARG A 608 29.47 -12.50 -36.10
CA ARG A 608 28.61 -13.02 -37.17
C ARG A 608 28.43 -12.04 -38.33
N TRP A 609 28.60 -10.74 -38.07
CA TRP A 609 28.40 -9.66 -39.03
C TRP A 609 29.65 -8.82 -39.14
N ARG A 610 30.12 -8.60 -40.36
CA ARG A 610 31.26 -7.74 -40.63
C ARG A 610 30.77 -6.41 -41.17
N ILE A 611 30.90 -5.36 -40.35
CA ILE A 611 30.55 -4.00 -40.74
C ILE A 611 31.84 -3.22 -41.00
N ARG A 612 31.97 -2.63 -42.18
CA ARG A 612 33.21 -1.94 -42.55
C ARG A 612 33.28 -0.53 -41.97
N LEU A 613 32.21 0.25 -42.12
CA LEU A 613 32.13 1.64 -41.69
C LEU A 613 30.89 1.82 -40.83
N ILE A 614 31.02 2.51 -39.70
CA ILE A 614 29.92 2.83 -38.80
C ILE A 614 29.96 4.33 -38.50
N THR A 615 28.86 5.03 -38.67
CA THR A 615 28.67 6.38 -38.09
C THR A 615 27.63 6.27 -36.99
N VAL A 616 27.92 6.85 -35.84
CA VAL A 616 27.03 6.84 -34.69
C VAL A 616 26.87 8.25 -34.17
N GLU A 617 25.63 8.75 -34.15
CA GLU A 617 25.31 10.00 -33.48
C GLU A 617 25.39 9.81 -31.97
N HIS A 618 26.09 10.72 -31.29
CA HIS A 618 26.20 10.70 -29.83
C HIS A 618 25.86 12.04 -29.19
N ASN A 619 25.63 13.11 -29.97
CA ASN A 619 25.18 14.43 -29.50
C ASN A 619 25.96 14.98 -28.29
N TYR A 620 27.29 14.77 -28.28
CA TYR A 620 28.21 15.07 -27.17
C TYR A 620 27.85 14.46 -25.79
N GLY A 621 26.91 13.52 -25.75
CA GLY A 621 26.42 12.86 -24.56
C GLY A 621 27.39 11.81 -23.97
N PRO A 622 27.06 11.26 -22.79
CA PRO A 622 27.90 10.29 -22.08
C PRO A 622 28.09 8.98 -22.85
N ASN A 623 27.20 8.68 -23.79
CA ASN A 623 27.26 7.49 -24.65
C ASN A 623 28.51 7.44 -25.54
N ARG A 624 29.10 8.60 -25.87
CA ARG A 624 30.29 8.69 -26.72
C ARG A 624 31.45 7.81 -26.23
N GLU A 625 31.77 7.88 -24.94
CA GLU A 625 32.86 7.11 -24.34
C GLU A 625 32.52 5.61 -24.25
N ARG A 626 31.24 5.27 -24.09
CA ARG A 626 30.75 3.89 -24.06
C ARG A 626 30.90 3.23 -25.44
N LEU A 627 30.53 3.94 -26.50
CA LEU A 627 30.72 3.52 -27.90
C LEU A 627 32.19 3.31 -28.22
N ARG A 628 33.06 4.24 -27.82
CA ARG A 628 34.51 4.13 -28.01
C ARG A 628 35.07 2.86 -27.37
N ARG A 629 34.71 2.60 -26.10
CA ARG A 629 35.15 1.41 -25.36
C ARG A 629 34.60 0.11 -25.92
N LEU A 630 33.49 0.15 -26.65
CA LEU A 630 32.92 -1.01 -27.32
C LEU A 630 33.61 -1.30 -28.65
N LEU A 631 33.75 -0.30 -29.52
CA LEU A 631 34.15 -0.50 -30.92
C LEU A 631 35.68 -0.57 -31.12
N GLU A 632 36.48 0.20 -30.38
CA GLU A 632 37.94 0.18 -30.55
C GLU A 632 38.56 -1.20 -30.28
N PRO A 633 38.18 -1.93 -29.21
CA PRO A 633 38.68 -3.30 -28.98
C PRO A 633 38.29 -4.31 -30.07
N LEU A 634 37.23 -4.03 -30.84
CA LEU A 634 36.78 -4.84 -31.96
C LEU A 634 37.55 -4.54 -33.26
N GLY A 635 38.57 -3.67 -33.22
CA GLY A 635 39.44 -3.34 -34.35
C GLY A 635 38.99 -2.12 -35.16
N TYR A 636 37.98 -1.39 -34.70
CA TYR A 636 37.57 -0.15 -35.34
C TYR A 636 38.48 1.02 -34.94
N ARG A 637 38.82 1.85 -35.94
CA ARG A 637 39.52 3.11 -35.76
C ARG A 637 38.53 4.26 -35.82
N ARG A 638 38.53 5.08 -34.77
CA ARG A 638 37.65 6.24 -34.66
C ARG A 638 38.21 7.47 -35.38
N THR A 639 37.34 8.21 -36.05
CA THR A 639 37.52 9.56 -36.57
C THR A 639 36.43 10.43 -35.96
N GLU A 640 36.79 11.51 -35.27
CA GLU A 640 35.83 12.37 -34.59
C GLU A 640 35.21 13.38 -35.57
N ALA A 641 33.88 13.54 -35.53
CA ALA A 641 33.15 14.45 -36.41
C ALA A 641 32.01 15.15 -35.63
N GLN A 642 32.33 16.25 -34.94
CA GLN A 642 31.35 17.04 -34.17
C GLN A 642 30.49 16.18 -33.22
N TRP A 643 29.18 16.05 -33.46
CA TRP A 643 28.24 15.25 -32.67
C TRP A 643 28.14 13.78 -33.08
N ASP A 644 28.91 13.36 -34.09
CA ASP A 644 29.11 11.98 -34.51
C ASP A 644 30.54 11.50 -34.24
N ASP A 645 30.69 10.19 -34.01
CA ASP A 645 31.96 9.50 -34.15
C ASP A 645 31.87 8.50 -35.31
N TRP A 646 32.89 8.49 -36.18
CA TRP A 646 32.96 7.64 -37.37
C TRP A 646 34.01 6.54 -37.17
N TYR A 647 33.60 5.28 -37.33
CA TYR A 647 34.41 4.11 -37.05
C TYR A 647 34.69 3.33 -38.33
N GLU A 648 35.97 3.10 -38.62
CA GLU A 648 36.43 2.29 -39.76
C GLU A 648 37.08 1.00 -39.26
N LEU A 649 36.59 -0.16 -39.69
CA LEU A 649 37.18 -1.45 -39.35
C LEU A 649 38.58 -1.57 -39.98
N THR A 650 39.61 -1.64 -39.14
CA THR A 650 40.99 -1.80 -39.63
C THR A 650 41.13 -3.20 -40.24
N PRO A 651 41.69 -3.35 -41.45
CA PRO A 651 42.01 -4.67 -41.98
C PRO A 651 42.95 -5.40 -41.00
N PRO A 652 42.78 -6.70 -40.77
CA PRO A 652 43.78 -7.46 -40.01
C PRO A 652 45.13 -7.29 -40.70
N GLU A 653 46.17 -6.94 -39.93
CA GLU A 653 47.53 -6.85 -40.46
C GLU A 653 47.85 -8.18 -41.16
N ALA A 654 48.28 -8.10 -42.43
CA ALA A 654 48.71 -9.26 -43.18
C ALA A 654 49.88 -9.88 -42.42
N THR A 655 49.64 -11.03 -41.79
CA THR A 655 50.62 -11.82 -41.05
C THR A 655 51.34 -12.78 -41.98
#